data_AF-A0A0A8UY75-F1
#
_entry.id   AF-A0A0A8UY75-F1
#
_cell.length_a   1.000
_cell.length_b   1.000
_cell.length_c   1.000
_cell.angle_alpha   90.00
_cell.angle_beta   90.00
_cell.angle_gamma   90.00
#
_symmetry.space_group_name_H-M   'P 1'
#
loop_
_entity.id
_entity.type
_entity.pdbx_description
1 polymer ?
#
loop_
_entity_poly.entity_id
_entity_poly.type
_entity_poly.pdbx_seq_one_letter_code
_entity_poly.pdbx_strand_id
1 'polypeptide(L)'
;MNKIVLILLGLLVPALALASDGTITNSYFNFAPPPQDYSVIFLGNIFGVVDGVLHGTGSQIMGTMFGVFNSAVLALGGVIIMYTLLVSTMNTAHEGQMLGQKWSSIWVPMRSTLGLALLIPKGSGYCLMQIFVMWIVIQGVGAADKVWQAALSYLNRGGLIINTQMNPQQSISAGSNNEIATGAGIILSGQVCMLGLQTALENQRQNYLNSKQNNSGACSGTPSTNMQHFCDTAVPDFLSSVNVVAKQNSAASTQTQYTVPMPNFTDAPYSALNGICGSITWNKFTGADNLVTGSSSNTSGFSISQSELQTTQFSRAIAIQQMYTDLSMVAQVMVNNDPVLNPQNNNTDNQSSNFSTNAVQQFGVPLAANNQTVCTTQDVQNQNCKNWGSDPTSTNTSSPLFNGTEFQGAVSDYNGIMQPALSLQTEGKKGSDAASERAFIQDANNYGWILAGSYFFDLAKLNSASAMESANSQTDSGTGLGTPPSDQSVCTPTPSGTYFSTSCMQNAFASSGQCGANYGVLCEWMNGDNTSVNQVIGLLDGSNVTSNKLSLPAGSSISTVTGGSGSTGAQTGAVSSTVYGFITNSLMVNLSQQPGQTPPKFTMKFNMNFDLSKFSLPHQDFPCGSILGLCIGRLMGNIFYNLIIKTMFNFFLNIVGQIINMVVMAFLSVPLMGMGAIF
;
A
#
# COMPACT_ATOMS: atom_id res chain seq x y z
N MET A 1 28.93 -28.71 -16.39
CA MET A 1 28.37 -28.16 -15.15
C MET A 1 26.85 -27.90 -15.23
N ASN A 2 26.35 -27.11 -16.20
CA ASN A 2 24.92 -26.73 -16.24
C ASN A 2 23.90 -27.90 -16.29
N LYS A 3 24.25 -29.03 -16.92
CA LYS A 3 23.35 -30.20 -17.02
C LYS A 3 23.28 -31.01 -15.73
N ILE A 4 24.37 -31.09 -14.96
CA ILE A 4 24.38 -31.79 -13.66
C ILE A 4 23.62 -30.97 -12.62
N VAL A 5 23.74 -29.64 -12.66
CA VAL A 5 22.95 -28.74 -11.81
C VAL A 5 21.45 -28.88 -12.10
N LEU A 6 21.04 -28.94 -13.37
CA LEU A 6 19.64 -29.17 -13.77
C LEU A 6 19.10 -30.56 -13.37
N ILE A 7 19.95 -31.59 -13.41
CA ILE A 7 19.61 -32.95 -12.95
C ILE A 7 19.50 -32.99 -11.42
N LEU A 8 20.41 -32.32 -10.71
CA LEU A 8 20.35 -32.20 -9.25
C LEU A 8 19.09 -31.43 -8.83
N LEU A 9 18.77 -30.33 -9.52
CA LEU A 9 17.55 -29.55 -9.28
C LEU A 9 16.29 -30.39 -9.54
N GLY A 10 16.26 -31.15 -10.64
CA GLY A 10 15.11 -32.00 -11.01
C GLY A 10 14.90 -33.23 -10.12
N LEU A 11 15.97 -33.77 -9.51
CA LEU A 11 15.90 -34.84 -8.51
C LEU A 11 15.61 -34.33 -7.09
N LEU A 12 15.87 -33.05 -6.81
CA LEU A 12 15.55 -32.40 -5.54
C LEU A 12 14.05 -32.10 -5.39
N VAL A 13 13.32 -31.85 -6.49
CA VAL A 13 11.88 -31.51 -6.43
C VAL A 13 11.01 -32.63 -5.85
N PRO A 14 11.17 -33.91 -6.22
CA PRO A 14 10.40 -35.00 -5.59
C PRO A 14 10.89 -35.34 -4.18
N ALA A 15 12.18 -35.12 -3.88
CA ALA A 15 12.74 -35.36 -2.55
C ALA A 15 12.19 -34.37 -1.49
N LEU A 16 11.87 -33.14 -1.89
CA LEU A 16 11.16 -32.17 -1.06
C LEU A 16 9.71 -32.58 -0.76
N ALA A 17 9.06 -33.34 -1.66
CA ALA A 17 7.69 -33.84 -1.47
C ALA A 17 7.60 -35.04 -0.51
N LEU A 18 8.69 -35.80 -0.33
CA LEU A 18 8.77 -36.93 0.61
C LEU A 18 9.25 -36.52 2.02
N ALA A 19 9.59 -35.25 2.24
CA ALA A 19 10.06 -34.74 3.53
C ALA A 19 8.97 -34.02 4.35
N SER A 20 7.68 -34.22 4.03
CA SER A 20 6.57 -33.55 4.75
C SER A 20 6.29 -34.12 6.14
N ASP A 21 7.21 -34.90 6.74
CA ASP A 21 7.10 -35.32 8.13
C ASP A 21 7.68 -34.21 9.05
N GLY A 22 6.84 -33.24 9.37
CA GLY A 22 6.81 -32.56 10.66
C GLY A 22 7.97 -31.66 11.11
N THR A 23 9.04 -31.43 10.33
CA THR A 23 10.23 -30.68 10.85
C THR A 23 10.85 -29.67 9.88
N ILE A 24 10.03 -28.90 9.15
CA ILE A 24 10.46 -27.58 8.66
C ILE A 24 9.79 -26.51 9.52
N THR A 25 10.56 -25.91 10.42
CA THR A 25 10.15 -24.95 11.47
C THR A 25 9.77 -23.55 10.97
N ASN A 26 9.50 -23.38 9.67
CA ASN A 26 9.05 -22.10 9.12
C ASN A 26 7.55 -22.15 8.80
N SER A 27 6.76 -21.54 9.67
CA SER A 27 5.30 -21.38 9.56
C SER A 27 4.82 -20.72 8.26
N TYR A 28 5.72 -20.11 7.49
CA TYR A 28 5.43 -19.44 6.22
C TYR A 28 5.31 -20.38 5.02
N PHE A 29 5.83 -21.61 5.10
CA PHE A 29 5.76 -22.61 4.01
C PHE A 29 4.84 -23.79 4.32
N ASN A 30 4.08 -23.72 5.41
CA ASN A 30 3.07 -24.71 5.73
C ASN A 30 1.71 -24.29 5.14
N PHE A 31 1.44 -24.71 3.90
CA PHE A 31 0.17 -24.48 3.20
C PHE A 31 -0.84 -25.59 3.48
N ALA A 32 -0.97 -25.99 4.75
CA ALA A 32 -2.01 -26.92 5.15
C ALA A 32 -3.37 -26.18 5.17
N PRO A 33 -4.36 -26.60 4.35
CA PRO A 33 -5.69 -26.01 4.38
C PRO A 33 -6.42 -26.35 5.70
N PRO A 34 -7.40 -25.54 6.12
CA PRO A 34 -8.26 -25.86 7.26
C PRO A 34 -8.94 -27.23 7.10
N PRO A 35 -9.19 -27.98 8.19
CA PRO A 35 -9.85 -29.29 8.11
C PRO A 35 -11.26 -29.27 7.52
N GLN A 36 -11.93 -28.11 7.53
CA GLN A 36 -13.28 -27.91 7.02
C GLN A 36 -13.31 -27.14 5.70
N ASP A 37 -12.15 -27.01 5.01
CA ASP A 37 -12.08 -26.33 3.73
C ASP A 37 -13.00 -27.01 2.70
N TYR A 38 -13.97 -26.25 2.18
CA TYR A 38 -14.97 -26.77 1.24
C TYR A 38 -14.35 -27.20 -0.09
N SER A 39 -13.28 -26.54 -0.54
CA SER A 39 -12.59 -26.95 -1.77
C SER A 39 -11.90 -28.30 -1.61
N VAL A 40 -11.28 -28.59 -0.46
CA VAL A 40 -10.72 -29.91 -0.14
C VAL A 40 -11.83 -30.97 -0.03
N ILE A 41 -12.96 -30.62 0.60
CA ILE A 41 -14.12 -31.52 0.69
C ILE A 41 -14.68 -31.85 -0.70
N PHE A 42 -14.84 -30.86 -1.57
CA PHE A 42 -15.30 -31.08 -2.95
C PHE A 42 -14.31 -31.90 -3.77
N LEU A 43 -13.01 -31.66 -3.63
CA LEU A 43 -11.99 -32.51 -4.23
C LEU A 43 -12.13 -33.97 -3.75
N GLY A 44 -12.33 -34.18 -2.44
CA GLY A 44 -12.55 -35.50 -1.86
C GLY A 44 -13.82 -36.18 -2.38
N ASN A 45 -14.88 -35.42 -2.63
CA ASN A 45 -16.12 -35.92 -3.19
C ASN A 45 -15.98 -36.38 -4.66
N ILE A 46 -15.19 -35.64 -5.45
CA ILE A 46 -14.98 -35.91 -6.89
C ILE A 46 -13.93 -37.01 -7.13
N PHE A 47 -12.79 -36.92 -6.45
CA PHE A 47 -11.63 -37.81 -6.69
C PHE A 47 -11.53 -38.97 -5.71
N GLY A 48 -12.34 -39.00 -4.64
CA GLY A 48 -12.28 -40.04 -3.63
C GLY A 48 -11.00 -39.97 -2.81
N VAL A 49 -10.47 -41.12 -2.42
CA VAL A 49 -9.24 -41.21 -1.61
C VAL A 49 -8.03 -41.24 -2.55
N VAL A 50 -7.11 -40.29 -2.35
CA VAL A 50 -5.83 -40.22 -3.07
C VAL A 50 -4.72 -40.45 -2.06
N ASP A 51 -3.98 -41.56 -2.22
CA ASP A 51 -3.04 -42.07 -1.21
C ASP A 51 -2.13 -40.99 -0.60
N GLY A 52 -2.33 -40.71 0.69
CA GLY A 52 -1.50 -39.81 1.50
C GLY A 52 -1.69 -38.32 1.23
N VAL A 53 -2.60 -37.93 0.32
CA VAL A 53 -2.80 -36.52 -0.09
C VAL A 53 -4.22 -36.06 0.18
N LEU A 54 -5.22 -36.88 -0.16
CA LEU A 54 -6.63 -36.51 -0.06
C LEU A 54 -7.40 -37.60 0.67
N HIS A 55 -8.09 -37.18 1.73
CA HIS A 55 -8.93 -38.06 2.54
C HIS A 55 -10.39 -37.66 2.33
N GLY A 56 -11.25 -38.64 2.11
CA GLY A 56 -12.68 -38.38 1.90
C GLY A 56 -13.48 -39.67 1.79
N THR A 57 -14.78 -39.55 2.01
CA THR A 57 -15.77 -40.63 1.84
C THR A 57 -16.45 -40.59 0.46
N GLY A 58 -15.92 -39.77 -0.46
CA GLY A 58 -16.43 -39.58 -1.81
C GLY A 58 -16.32 -40.82 -2.70
N SER A 59 -16.81 -40.67 -3.93
CA SER A 59 -16.84 -41.77 -4.90
C SER A 59 -15.42 -42.18 -5.32
N GLN A 60 -15.13 -43.48 -5.26
CA GLN A 60 -13.85 -44.06 -5.72
C GLN A 60 -13.85 -44.42 -7.22
N ILE A 61 -14.90 -44.02 -7.96
CA ILE A 61 -15.06 -44.35 -9.37
C ILE A 61 -13.91 -43.81 -10.21
N MET A 62 -13.42 -42.61 -9.90
CA MET A 62 -12.35 -41.97 -10.64
C MET A 62 -11.02 -42.71 -10.47
N GLY A 63 -10.68 -43.12 -9.25
CA GLY A 63 -9.53 -43.98 -8.97
C GLY A 63 -9.63 -45.32 -9.70
N THR A 64 -10.82 -45.93 -9.73
CA THR A 64 -11.06 -47.19 -10.46
C THR A 64 -10.83 -47.03 -11.97
N MET A 65 -11.37 -45.97 -12.58
CA MET A 65 -11.18 -45.68 -14.00
C MET A 65 -9.71 -45.37 -14.34
N PHE A 66 -9.04 -44.58 -13.48
CA PHE A 66 -7.62 -44.29 -13.64
C PHE A 66 -6.75 -45.53 -13.47
N GLY A 67 -7.13 -46.50 -12.63
CA GLY A 67 -6.40 -47.77 -12.52
C GLY A 67 -6.36 -48.53 -13.84
N VAL A 68 -7.49 -48.64 -14.53
CA VAL A 68 -7.57 -49.27 -15.86
C VAL A 68 -6.81 -48.44 -16.91
N PHE A 69 -6.96 -47.12 -16.89
CA PHE A 69 -6.26 -46.24 -17.82
C PHE A 69 -4.73 -46.30 -17.64
N ASN A 70 -4.24 -46.14 -16.41
CA ASN A 70 -2.82 -46.14 -16.08
C ASN A 70 -2.18 -47.49 -16.40
N SER A 71 -2.87 -48.61 -16.16
CA SER A 71 -2.37 -49.94 -16.55
C SER A 71 -2.29 -50.13 -18.06
N ALA A 72 -3.27 -49.63 -18.84
CA ALA A 72 -3.22 -49.65 -20.30
C ALA A 72 -2.07 -48.79 -20.85
N VAL A 73 -1.88 -47.58 -20.30
CA VAL A 73 -0.78 -46.68 -20.68
C VAL A 73 0.58 -47.27 -20.30
N LEU A 74 0.68 -47.92 -19.13
CA LEU A 74 1.91 -48.62 -18.70
C LEU A 74 2.26 -49.75 -19.66
N ALA A 75 1.27 -50.53 -20.13
CA ALA A 75 1.48 -51.58 -21.12
C ALA A 75 1.98 -51.03 -22.46
N LEU A 76 1.37 -49.95 -22.96
CA LEU A 76 1.78 -49.29 -24.20
C LEU A 76 3.17 -48.66 -24.07
N GLY A 77 3.45 -48.01 -22.92
CA GLY A 77 4.78 -47.48 -22.59
C GLY A 77 5.85 -48.57 -22.54
N GLY A 78 5.51 -49.74 -22.01
CA GLY A 78 6.37 -50.93 -22.01
C GLY A 78 6.71 -51.40 -23.43
N VAL A 79 5.74 -51.45 -24.34
CA VAL A 79 5.97 -51.79 -25.75
C VAL A 79 6.89 -50.79 -26.44
N ILE A 80 6.69 -49.49 -26.21
CA ILE A 80 7.55 -48.44 -26.76
C ILE A 80 8.98 -48.58 -26.23
N ILE A 81 9.15 -48.79 -24.93
CA ILE A 81 10.49 -48.95 -24.32
C ILE A 81 11.18 -50.21 -24.86
N MET A 82 10.45 -51.32 -25.00
CA MET A 82 11.00 -52.54 -25.60
C MET A 82 11.49 -52.28 -27.02
N TYR A 83 10.68 -51.59 -27.85
CA TYR A 83 11.08 -51.21 -29.20
C TYR A 83 12.30 -50.30 -29.21
N THR A 84 12.33 -49.25 -28.37
CA THR A 84 13.47 -48.33 -28.32
C THR A 84 14.73 -49.00 -27.82
N LEU A 85 14.65 -49.94 -26.86
CA LEU A 85 15.80 -50.74 -26.41
C LEU A 85 16.33 -51.67 -27.50
N LEU A 86 15.45 -52.32 -28.27
CA LEU A 86 15.84 -53.16 -29.40
C LEU A 86 16.54 -52.35 -30.50
N VAL A 87 15.96 -51.22 -30.90
CA VAL A 87 16.55 -50.31 -31.90
C VAL A 87 17.88 -49.73 -31.39
N SER A 88 17.95 -49.36 -30.12
CA SER A 88 19.19 -48.86 -29.51
C SER A 88 20.30 -49.91 -29.51
N THR A 89 19.95 -51.17 -29.21
CA THR A 89 20.90 -52.29 -29.24
C THR A 89 21.37 -52.58 -30.67
N MET A 90 20.46 -52.55 -31.64
CA MET A 90 20.78 -52.76 -33.06
C MET A 90 21.68 -51.66 -33.62
N ASN A 91 21.41 -50.39 -33.31
CA ASN A 91 22.26 -49.27 -33.71
C ASN A 91 23.63 -49.33 -33.05
N THR A 92 23.70 -49.75 -31.78
CA THR A 92 24.98 -49.97 -31.07
C THR A 92 25.80 -51.07 -31.74
N ALA A 93 25.15 -52.17 -32.15
CA ALA A 93 25.81 -53.28 -32.83
C ALA A 93 26.34 -52.90 -34.22
N HIS A 94 25.64 -52.00 -34.94
CA HIS A 94 26.07 -51.54 -36.26
C HIS A 94 27.17 -50.45 -36.22
N GLU A 95 27.10 -49.51 -35.27
CA GLU A 95 27.99 -48.34 -35.24
C GLU A 95 29.17 -48.50 -34.26
N GLY A 96 29.18 -49.54 -33.42
CA GLY A 96 30.26 -49.82 -32.46
C GLY A 96 30.38 -48.81 -31.29
N GLN A 97 29.45 -47.86 -31.19
CA GLN A 97 29.35 -46.88 -30.10
C GLN A 97 28.03 -47.10 -29.36
N MET A 98 28.07 -47.13 -28.02
CA MET A 98 26.88 -47.31 -27.17
C MET A 98 25.79 -46.27 -27.54
N LEU A 99 24.63 -46.74 -27.98
CA LEU A 99 23.43 -45.99 -28.41
C LEU A 99 23.52 -45.17 -29.73
N GLY A 100 24.62 -45.23 -30.47
CA GLY A 100 24.79 -44.57 -31.77
C GLY A 100 24.92 -43.03 -31.71
N GLN A 101 25.55 -42.40 -32.71
CA GLN A 101 25.92 -40.96 -32.66
C GLN A 101 24.73 -39.98 -32.61
N LYS A 102 23.50 -40.43 -32.90
CA LYS A 102 22.31 -39.57 -33.03
C LYS A 102 21.46 -39.44 -31.76
N TRP A 103 21.63 -40.31 -30.76
CA TRP A 103 20.80 -40.31 -29.54
C TRP A 103 21.63 -39.97 -28.31
N SER A 104 21.08 -39.16 -27.41
CA SER A 104 21.74 -38.85 -26.13
C SER A 104 21.77 -40.10 -25.25
N SER A 105 22.93 -40.77 -25.20
CA SER A 105 23.16 -42.07 -24.54
C SER A 105 22.76 -42.11 -23.05
N ILE A 106 22.63 -40.95 -22.39
CA ILE A 106 22.31 -40.88 -20.96
C ILE A 106 20.86 -40.42 -20.67
N TRP A 107 20.29 -39.54 -21.51
CA TRP A 107 19.01 -38.89 -21.22
C TRP A 107 17.80 -39.74 -21.62
N VAL A 108 17.96 -40.59 -22.64
CA VAL A 108 16.87 -41.39 -23.20
C VAL A 108 16.49 -42.53 -22.23
N PRO A 109 17.41 -43.37 -21.73
CA PRO A 109 17.07 -44.38 -20.73
C PRO A 109 16.53 -43.76 -19.44
N MET A 110 17.10 -42.65 -18.98
CA MET A 110 16.69 -41.97 -17.75
C MET A 110 15.26 -41.40 -17.83
N ARG A 111 14.87 -40.71 -18.92
CA ARG A 111 13.49 -40.24 -19.12
C ARG A 111 12.50 -41.39 -19.16
N SER A 112 12.84 -42.44 -19.89
CA SER A 112 11.95 -43.57 -20.11
C SER A 112 11.70 -44.36 -18.82
N THR A 113 12.75 -44.61 -18.02
CA THR A 113 12.59 -45.31 -16.73
C THR A 113 11.88 -44.46 -15.68
N LEU A 114 12.23 -43.17 -15.57
CA LEU A 114 11.55 -42.26 -14.63
C LEU A 114 10.09 -42.03 -15.03
N GLY A 115 9.80 -41.84 -16.32
CA GLY A 115 8.43 -41.69 -16.81
C GLY A 115 7.58 -42.93 -16.56
N LEU A 116 8.13 -44.13 -16.77
CA LEU A 116 7.43 -45.38 -16.48
C LEU A 116 7.22 -45.58 -14.98
N ALA A 117 8.23 -45.28 -14.15
CA ALA A 117 8.14 -45.37 -12.69
C ALA A 117 7.03 -44.48 -12.13
N LEU A 118 6.88 -43.27 -12.67
CA LEU A 118 5.83 -42.32 -12.27
C LEU A 118 4.41 -42.75 -12.70
N LEU A 119 4.28 -43.65 -13.68
CA LEU A 119 3.02 -44.19 -14.18
C LEU A 119 2.54 -45.45 -13.45
N ILE A 120 3.35 -46.03 -12.56
CA ILE A 120 2.97 -47.21 -11.79
C ILE A 120 1.72 -46.88 -10.95
N PRO A 121 0.58 -47.58 -11.15
CA PRO A 121 -0.62 -47.36 -10.37
C PRO A 121 -0.45 -47.89 -8.95
N LYS A 122 -0.93 -47.14 -7.95
CA LYS A 122 -0.98 -47.56 -6.54
C LYS A 122 -2.34 -48.18 -6.19
N GLY A 123 -2.50 -48.63 -4.94
CA GLY A 123 -3.72 -49.29 -4.45
C GLY A 123 -4.99 -48.45 -4.60
N SER A 124 -4.88 -47.12 -4.62
CA SER A 124 -5.98 -46.18 -4.92
C SER A 124 -6.35 -46.05 -6.41
N GLY A 125 -5.63 -46.73 -7.31
CA GLY A 125 -5.80 -46.65 -8.78
C GLY A 125 -5.09 -45.46 -9.45
N TYR A 126 -4.68 -44.46 -8.67
CA TYR A 126 -3.87 -43.34 -9.14
C TYR A 126 -2.40 -43.71 -9.30
N CYS A 127 -1.74 -43.17 -10.32
CA CYS A 127 -0.28 -43.29 -10.47
C CYS A 127 0.47 -42.25 -9.63
N LEU A 128 1.77 -42.45 -9.41
CA LEU A 128 2.60 -41.53 -8.62
C LEU A 128 2.56 -40.09 -9.13
N MET A 129 2.56 -39.89 -10.46
CA MET A 129 2.45 -38.55 -11.03
C MET A 129 1.12 -37.88 -10.71
N GLN A 130 0.01 -38.61 -10.81
CA GLN A 130 -1.33 -38.07 -10.51
C GLN A 130 -1.45 -37.66 -9.04
N ILE A 131 -0.84 -38.43 -8.14
CA ILE A 131 -0.82 -38.13 -6.71
C ILE A 131 0.05 -36.91 -6.41
N PHE A 132 1.19 -36.79 -7.09
CA PHE A 132 2.02 -35.59 -7.01
C PHE A 132 1.28 -34.34 -7.51
N VAL A 133 0.52 -34.45 -8.62
CA VAL A 133 -0.33 -33.35 -9.11
C VAL A 133 -1.41 -33.01 -8.09
N MET A 134 -2.08 -34.00 -7.50
CA MET A 134 -3.07 -33.75 -6.43
C MET A 134 -2.43 -33.05 -5.23
N TRP A 135 -1.19 -33.40 -4.88
CA TRP A 135 -0.46 -32.73 -3.80
C TRP A 135 -0.20 -31.26 -4.12
N ILE A 136 0.21 -30.94 -5.35
CA ILE A 136 0.34 -29.54 -5.82
C ILE A 136 -1.00 -28.80 -5.71
N VAL A 137 -2.11 -29.45 -6.08
CA VAL A 137 -3.45 -28.85 -5.95
C VAL A 137 -3.76 -28.51 -4.50
N ILE A 138 -3.50 -29.41 -3.55
CA ILE A 138 -3.74 -29.15 -2.11
C ILE A 138 -2.83 -28.04 -1.57
N GLN A 139 -1.56 -27.98 -1.98
CA GLN A 139 -0.68 -26.86 -1.62
C GLN A 139 -1.20 -25.53 -2.22
N GLY A 140 -1.76 -25.58 -3.42
CA GLY A 140 -2.41 -24.42 -4.05
C GLY A 140 -3.65 -23.96 -3.29
N VAL A 141 -4.48 -24.88 -2.81
CA VAL A 141 -5.62 -24.59 -1.93
C VAL A 141 -5.15 -23.91 -0.64
N GLY A 142 -4.17 -24.48 0.06
CA GLY A 142 -3.67 -23.88 1.30
C GLY A 142 -2.97 -22.53 1.09
N ALA A 143 -2.32 -22.31 -0.06
CA ALA A 143 -1.79 -21.00 -0.42
C ALA A 143 -2.91 -19.98 -0.65
N ALA A 144 -4.00 -20.38 -1.32
CA ALA A 144 -5.18 -19.55 -1.49
C ALA A 144 -5.85 -19.22 -0.15
N ASP A 145 -5.93 -20.17 0.78
CA ASP A 145 -6.43 -19.94 2.14
C ASP A 145 -5.60 -18.90 2.89
N LYS A 146 -4.27 -18.90 2.73
CA LYS A 146 -3.41 -17.89 3.39
C LYS A 146 -3.66 -16.49 2.85
N VAL A 147 -3.83 -16.35 1.53
CA VAL A 147 -4.20 -15.06 0.92
C VAL A 147 -5.58 -14.62 1.42
N TRP A 148 -6.51 -15.56 1.50
CA TRP A 148 -7.86 -15.30 1.99
C TRP A 148 -7.88 -14.90 3.48
N GLN A 149 -7.14 -15.60 4.33
CA GLN A 149 -6.97 -15.27 5.75
C GLN A 149 -6.37 -13.86 5.95
N ALA A 150 -5.44 -13.43 5.08
CA ALA A 150 -4.89 -12.08 5.14
C ALA A 150 -5.97 -11.01 4.84
N ALA A 151 -6.82 -11.26 3.84
CA ALA A 151 -7.96 -10.39 3.54
C ALA A 151 -8.96 -10.37 4.70
N LEU A 152 -9.36 -11.55 5.20
CA LEU A 152 -10.25 -11.67 6.35
C LEU A 152 -9.69 -10.95 7.57
N SER A 153 -8.40 -11.10 7.88
CA SER A 153 -7.76 -10.41 9.00
C SER A 153 -7.78 -8.88 8.84
N TYR A 154 -7.54 -8.37 7.63
CA TYR A 154 -7.66 -6.94 7.34
C TYR A 154 -9.09 -6.42 7.62
N LEU A 155 -10.11 -7.17 7.17
CA LEU A 155 -11.52 -6.84 7.39
C LEU A 155 -11.89 -6.96 8.88
N ASN A 156 -11.41 -8.01 9.54
CA ASN A 156 -11.59 -8.27 10.96
C ASN A 156 -11.04 -7.14 11.82
N ARG A 157 -9.96 -6.50 11.35
CA ARG A 157 -9.34 -5.31 11.96
C ARG A 157 -9.98 -3.98 11.55
N GLY A 158 -11.18 -4.00 10.96
CA GLY A 158 -11.95 -2.80 10.60
C GLY A 158 -11.68 -2.27 9.19
N GLY A 159 -10.89 -2.97 8.38
CA GLY A 159 -10.59 -2.57 7.01
C GLY A 159 -11.82 -2.62 6.10
N LEU A 160 -11.82 -1.78 5.08
CA LEU A 160 -12.82 -1.75 4.00
C LEU A 160 -12.14 -2.11 2.67
N ILE A 161 -12.82 -2.87 1.81
CA ILE A 161 -12.28 -3.26 0.49
C ILE A 161 -12.28 -2.08 -0.48
N ILE A 162 -13.31 -1.26 -0.40
CA ILE A 162 -13.45 -0.05 -1.19
C ILE A 162 -13.54 1.06 -0.16
N ASN A 163 -12.52 1.91 -0.13
CA ASN A 163 -12.55 3.12 0.66
C ASN A 163 -12.53 4.32 -0.27
N THR A 164 -13.35 5.32 0.03
CA THR A 164 -13.24 6.61 -0.63
C THR A 164 -12.02 7.33 -0.11
N GLN A 165 -11.32 8.08 -0.95
CA GLN A 165 -10.25 8.93 -0.47
C GLN A 165 -10.84 10.01 0.43
N MET A 166 -10.20 10.23 1.58
CA MET A 166 -10.59 11.31 2.48
C MET A 166 -10.31 12.65 1.80
N ASN A 167 -11.16 13.64 2.05
CA ASN A 167 -10.93 14.98 1.54
C ASN A 167 -9.60 15.52 2.11
N PRO A 168 -8.68 16.08 1.28
CA PRO A 168 -7.37 16.53 1.76
C PRO A 168 -7.46 17.58 2.89
N GLN A 169 -8.47 18.44 2.89
CA GLN A 169 -8.65 19.44 3.94
C GLN A 169 -9.07 18.80 5.26
N GLN A 170 -9.96 17.81 5.21
CA GLN A 170 -10.29 17.01 6.39
C GLN A 170 -9.06 16.26 6.90
N SER A 171 -8.24 15.72 6.00
CA SER A 171 -6.98 15.04 6.29
C SER A 171 -5.98 15.91 7.04
N ILE A 172 -5.79 17.14 6.57
CA ILE A 172 -4.86 18.10 7.19
C ILE A 172 -5.38 18.55 8.56
N SER A 173 -6.70 18.70 8.69
CA SER A 173 -7.35 19.05 9.95
C SER A 173 -7.54 17.87 10.90
N ALA A 174 -7.02 16.68 10.56
CA ALA A 174 -7.21 15.46 11.32
C ALA A 174 -6.51 15.53 12.69
N GLY A 175 -7.19 14.98 13.70
CA GLY A 175 -6.72 14.91 15.07
C GLY A 175 -6.89 16.19 15.88
N SER A 176 -6.58 16.10 17.17
CA SER A 176 -6.74 17.24 18.07
C SER A 176 -5.68 18.30 17.74
N ASN A 177 -6.11 19.52 17.40
CA ASN A 177 -5.23 20.62 17.01
C ASN A 177 -4.31 20.32 15.81
N ASN A 178 -4.77 19.58 14.79
CA ASN A 178 -3.99 19.27 13.59
C ASN A 178 -2.65 18.56 13.91
N GLU A 179 -2.65 17.69 14.93
CA GLU A 179 -1.45 17.02 15.44
C GLU A 179 -0.72 16.19 14.39
N ILE A 180 -1.45 15.60 13.44
CA ILE A 180 -0.89 14.77 12.35
C ILE A 180 -0.14 15.65 11.36
N ALA A 181 -0.76 16.73 10.87
CA ALA A 181 -0.11 17.69 9.98
C ALA A 181 1.07 18.42 10.67
N THR A 182 0.96 18.70 11.97
CA THR A 182 2.08 19.21 12.78
C THR A 182 3.25 18.23 12.80
N GLY A 183 2.97 16.95 13.05
CA GLY A 183 3.95 15.88 13.01
C GLY A 183 4.62 15.75 11.63
N ALA A 184 3.83 15.81 10.54
CA ALA A 184 4.34 15.79 9.17
C ALA A 184 5.32 16.94 8.90
N GLY A 185 4.99 18.16 9.36
CA GLY A 185 5.87 19.33 9.24
C GLY A 185 7.19 19.15 10.00
N ILE A 186 7.12 18.59 11.21
CA ILE A 186 8.30 18.27 12.04
C ILE A 186 9.17 17.20 11.38
N ILE A 187 8.54 16.15 10.82
CA ILE A 187 9.25 15.06 10.13
C ILE A 187 9.97 15.59 8.89
N LEU A 188 9.28 16.31 8.01
CA LEU A 188 9.91 16.87 6.79
C LEU A 188 11.07 17.79 7.14
N SER A 189 10.89 18.66 8.14
CA SER A 189 11.95 19.57 8.62
C SER A 189 13.13 18.80 9.22
N GLY A 190 12.85 17.76 10.01
CA GLY A 190 13.86 16.87 10.56
C GLY A 190 14.64 16.11 9.48
N GLN A 191 13.96 15.65 8.42
CA GLN A 191 14.58 14.95 7.28
C GLN A 191 15.48 15.86 6.45
N VAL A 192 15.02 17.10 6.14
CA VAL A 192 15.86 18.08 5.44
C VAL A 192 17.06 18.47 6.29
N CYS A 193 16.89 18.65 7.61
CA CYS A 193 18.01 18.86 8.53
C CYS A 193 19.00 17.69 8.51
N MET A 194 18.52 16.45 8.61
CA MET A 194 19.35 15.25 8.62
C MET A 194 20.15 15.11 7.32
N LEU A 195 19.48 15.22 6.19
CA LEU A 195 20.12 15.07 4.88
C LEU A 195 21.03 16.27 4.55
N GLY A 196 20.65 17.49 4.95
CA GLY A 196 21.49 18.68 4.79
C GLY A 196 22.77 18.58 5.62
N LEU A 197 22.68 18.15 6.88
CA LEU A 197 23.85 17.89 7.71
C LEU A 197 24.71 16.74 7.18
N GLN A 198 24.10 15.65 6.70
CA GLN A 198 24.80 14.56 6.05
C GLN A 198 25.62 15.07 4.86
N THR A 199 24.99 15.82 3.95
CA THR A 199 25.64 16.39 2.77
C THR A 199 26.77 17.34 3.15
N ALA A 200 26.56 18.22 4.13
CA ALA A 200 27.58 19.13 4.65
C ALA A 200 28.79 18.37 5.23
N LEU A 201 28.55 17.32 6.02
CA LEU A 201 29.59 16.50 6.62
C LEU A 201 30.34 15.67 5.57
N GLU A 202 29.65 15.13 4.56
CA GLU A 202 30.25 14.40 3.45
C GLU A 202 31.21 15.29 2.65
N ASN A 203 30.74 16.48 2.27
CA ASN A 203 31.55 17.47 1.57
C ASN A 203 32.78 17.89 2.39
N GLN A 204 32.59 18.17 3.68
CA GLN A 204 33.67 18.59 4.55
C GLN A 204 34.70 17.47 4.79
N ARG A 205 34.22 16.25 5.01
CA ARG A 205 35.09 15.07 5.15
C ARG A 205 35.90 14.86 3.88
N GLN A 206 35.29 14.96 2.71
CA GLN A 206 35.99 14.81 1.44
C GLN A 206 37.06 15.89 1.27
N ASN A 207 36.76 17.15 1.64
CA ASN A 207 37.74 18.24 1.65
C ASN A 207 38.95 17.95 2.56
N TYR A 208 38.72 17.39 3.75
CA TYR A 208 39.81 16.99 4.63
C TYR A 208 40.61 15.81 4.10
N LEU A 209 39.98 14.81 3.49
CA LEU A 209 40.67 13.68 2.89
C LEU A 209 41.54 14.13 1.70
N ASN A 210 41.04 15.06 0.87
CA ASN A 210 41.80 15.68 -0.20
C ASN A 210 42.99 16.49 0.34
N SER A 211 42.79 17.23 1.43
CA SER A 211 43.87 18.00 2.08
C SER A 211 44.93 17.09 2.71
N LYS A 212 44.51 15.97 3.30
CA LYS A 212 45.40 14.96 3.89
C LYS A 212 46.35 14.36 2.85
N GLN A 213 45.94 14.22 1.59
CA GLN A 213 46.84 13.80 0.49
C GLN A 213 48.00 14.79 0.28
N ASN A 214 47.78 16.07 0.57
CA ASN A 214 48.79 17.12 0.49
C ASN A 214 49.48 17.40 1.85
N ASN A 215 49.38 16.47 2.81
CA ASN A 215 49.88 16.60 4.18
C ASN A 215 49.35 17.83 4.95
N SER A 216 48.17 18.35 4.58
CA SER A 216 47.55 19.53 5.19
C SER A 216 46.11 19.25 5.66
N GLY A 217 45.53 20.17 6.44
CA GLY A 217 44.13 20.09 6.89
C GLY A 217 43.90 19.31 8.18
N ALA A 218 42.65 19.32 8.66
CA ALA A 218 42.27 18.83 9.99
C ALA A 218 42.45 17.31 10.19
N CYS A 219 42.48 16.52 9.11
CA CYS A 219 42.73 15.07 9.15
C CYS A 219 44.23 14.69 9.00
N SER A 220 45.14 15.67 8.90
CA SER A 220 46.59 15.45 8.78
C SER A 220 47.31 15.69 10.11
N GLY A 221 48.50 15.09 10.30
CA GLY A 221 49.30 15.26 11.51
C GLY A 221 48.74 14.51 12.73
N THR A 222 48.53 15.24 13.84
CA THR A 222 47.98 14.72 15.10
C THR A 222 46.60 15.33 15.38
N PRO A 223 45.53 14.88 14.70
CA PRO A 223 44.17 15.34 14.95
C PRO A 223 43.71 15.02 16.38
N SER A 224 42.70 15.76 16.87
CA SER A 224 42.00 15.37 18.10
C SER A 224 41.33 14.00 17.93
N THR A 225 41.08 13.29 19.03
CA THR A 225 40.43 11.97 18.99
C THR A 225 39.09 12.01 18.24
N ASN A 226 38.26 13.02 18.47
CA ASN A 226 36.98 13.20 17.81
C ASN A 226 37.12 13.45 16.30
N MET A 227 38.11 14.25 15.89
CA MET A 227 38.39 14.52 14.49
C MET A 227 38.93 13.26 13.80
N GLN A 228 39.83 12.52 14.46
CA GLN A 228 40.37 11.27 13.92
C GLN A 228 39.26 10.25 13.63
N HIS A 229 38.34 10.04 14.58
CA HIS A 229 37.20 9.15 14.38
C HIS A 229 36.29 9.57 13.22
N PHE A 230 36.09 10.88 13.02
CA PHE A 230 35.33 11.41 11.88
C PHE A 230 36.05 11.21 10.54
N CYS A 231 37.37 11.40 10.50
CA CYS A 231 38.16 11.16 9.29
C CYS A 231 38.12 9.68 8.86
N ASP A 232 38.20 8.77 9.83
CA ASP A 232 38.32 7.33 9.58
C ASP A 232 36.97 6.64 9.34
N THR A 233 35.85 7.23 9.79
CA THR A 233 34.50 6.68 9.61
C THR A 233 33.78 7.37 8.46
N ALA A 234 33.14 6.60 7.57
CA ALA A 234 32.29 7.18 6.52
C ALA A 234 31.01 7.78 7.12
N VAL A 235 30.51 8.86 6.53
CA VAL A 235 29.22 9.44 6.95
C VAL A 235 28.11 8.44 6.60
N PRO A 236 27.31 7.96 7.58
CA PRO A 236 26.20 7.05 7.30
C PRO A 236 25.03 7.80 6.67
N ASP A 237 24.05 7.06 6.14
CA ASP A 237 22.78 7.65 5.75
C ASP A 237 21.95 8.02 6.99
N PHE A 238 21.71 9.32 7.18
CA PHE A 238 21.00 9.84 8.34
C PHE A 238 19.52 9.49 8.32
N LEU A 239 18.90 9.38 7.13
CA LEU A 239 17.48 9.06 7.02
C LEU A 239 17.20 7.60 7.43
N SER A 240 18.10 6.68 7.07
CA SER A 240 17.98 5.27 7.46
C SER A 240 18.10 5.01 8.97
N SER A 241 18.62 5.98 9.74
CA SER A 241 18.80 5.85 11.20
C SER A 241 17.47 5.85 11.98
N VAL A 242 16.40 6.35 11.38
CA VAL A 242 15.08 6.50 12.02
C VAL A 242 14.16 5.36 11.59
N ASN A 243 13.74 4.53 12.54
CA ASN A 243 12.77 3.47 12.30
C ASN A 243 11.75 3.40 13.45
N VAL A 244 10.54 3.89 13.17
CA VAL A 244 9.45 4.04 14.15
C VAL A 244 8.89 2.67 14.53
N VAL A 245 8.68 1.79 13.54
CA VAL A 245 8.14 0.44 13.75
C VAL A 245 9.12 -0.41 14.57
N ALA A 246 10.41 -0.39 14.22
CA ALA A 246 11.44 -1.12 14.95
C ALA A 246 11.54 -0.64 16.40
N LYS A 247 11.44 0.68 16.65
CA LYS A 247 11.45 1.22 18.02
C LYS A 247 10.30 0.66 18.84
N GLN A 248 9.08 0.68 18.33
CA GLN A 248 7.92 0.13 19.04
C GLN A 248 8.03 -1.39 19.22
N ASN A 249 8.59 -2.12 18.25
CA ASN A 249 8.77 -3.57 18.33
C ASN A 249 9.82 -4.00 19.35
N SER A 250 10.87 -3.21 19.53
CA SER A 250 11.94 -3.48 20.51
C SER A 250 11.59 -3.06 21.95
N ALA A 251 10.49 -2.33 22.14
CA ALA A 251 10.11 -1.76 23.43
C ALA A 251 9.37 -2.75 24.34
N ALA A 252 9.35 -2.45 25.64
CA ALA A 252 8.59 -3.24 26.60
C ALA A 252 7.08 -3.20 26.31
N SER A 253 6.38 -4.31 26.54
CA SER A 253 4.94 -4.44 26.26
C SER A 253 4.04 -3.47 27.05
N THR A 254 4.54 -2.95 28.18
CA THR A 254 3.87 -1.98 29.06
C THR A 254 4.02 -0.53 28.61
N GLN A 255 4.89 -0.24 27.65
CA GLN A 255 5.15 1.11 27.20
C GLN A 255 3.98 1.63 26.33
N THR A 256 3.50 2.82 26.63
CA THR A 256 2.34 3.45 25.97
C THR A 256 2.72 4.64 25.09
N GLN A 257 3.94 5.14 25.23
CA GLN A 257 4.49 6.26 24.44
C GLN A 257 5.92 5.94 24.02
N TYR A 258 6.25 6.27 22.78
CA TYR A 258 7.54 5.98 22.16
C TYR A 258 8.13 7.26 21.58
N THR A 259 9.45 7.39 21.64
CA THR A 259 10.19 8.52 21.08
C THR A 259 11.41 8.01 20.32
N VAL A 260 11.65 8.59 19.14
CA VAL A 260 12.86 8.36 18.33
C VAL A 260 13.49 9.72 18.01
N PRO A 261 14.77 9.94 18.36
CA PRO A 261 15.49 11.15 17.96
C PRO A 261 15.78 11.15 16.46
N MET A 262 16.03 12.32 15.88
CA MET A 262 16.44 12.48 14.49
C MET A 262 17.79 13.21 14.45
N PRO A 263 18.88 12.61 13.93
CA PRO A 263 19.04 11.19 13.61
C PRO A 263 19.06 10.30 14.87
N ASN A 264 19.11 8.97 14.69
CA ASN A 264 19.15 7.98 15.78
C ASN A 264 20.17 6.86 15.50
N PHE A 265 21.45 7.15 15.72
CA PHE A 265 22.55 6.20 15.58
C PHE A 265 22.88 5.49 16.90
N THR A 266 23.31 4.24 16.80
CA THR A 266 23.80 3.45 17.93
C THR A 266 25.31 3.63 18.15
N ASP A 267 26.06 3.81 17.07
CA ASP A 267 27.51 3.73 17.07
C ASP A 267 28.19 5.12 17.00
N ALA A 268 29.33 5.25 17.67
CA ALA A 268 30.20 6.41 17.55
C ALA A 268 30.83 6.46 16.13
N PRO A 269 31.17 7.64 15.60
CA PRO A 269 31.10 8.96 16.24
C PRO A 269 29.72 9.66 16.11
N TYR A 270 28.85 9.19 15.22
CA TYR A 270 27.63 9.92 14.84
C TYR A 270 26.50 9.84 15.87
N SER A 271 26.52 8.90 16.82
CA SER A 271 25.57 8.86 17.93
C SER A 271 25.57 10.13 18.80
N ALA A 272 26.65 10.93 18.76
CA ALA A 272 26.72 12.24 19.40
C ALA A 272 25.83 13.31 18.74
N LEU A 273 25.36 13.08 17.51
CA LEU A 273 24.42 13.96 16.80
C LEU A 273 22.95 13.58 17.02
N ASN A 274 22.67 12.51 17.77
CA ASN A 274 21.29 12.05 17.95
C ASN A 274 20.41 13.16 18.52
N GLY A 275 19.30 13.45 17.84
CA GLY A 275 18.34 14.45 18.27
C GLY A 275 18.65 15.89 17.85
N ILE A 276 19.76 16.14 17.11
CA ILE A 276 20.08 17.49 16.61
C ILE A 276 19.01 18.03 15.66
N CYS A 277 18.35 17.14 14.92
CA CYS A 277 17.24 17.44 14.00
C CYS A 277 15.87 17.14 14.63
N GLY A 278 15.77 17.17 15.95
CA GLY A 278 14.51 17.00 16.68
C GLY A 278 14.15 15.54 16.99
N SER A 279 12.87 15.28 17.22
CA SER A 279 12.37 13.96 17.60
C SER A 279 10.93 13.71 17.18
N ILE A 280 10.60 12.44 16.99
CA ILE A 280 9.25 11.95 16.71
C ILE A 280 8.77 11.19 17.94
N THR A 281 7.66 11.63 18.55
CA THR A 281 7.00 10.95 19.67
C THR A 281 5.58 10.56 19.29
N TRP A 282 5.18 9.35 19.66
CA TRP A 282 3.82 8.87 19.42
C TRP A 282 3.32 7.97 20.55
N ASN A 283 2.01 7.92 20.69
CA ASN A 283 1.31 7.09 21.65
C ASN A 283 0.86 5.80 20.97
N LYS A 284 0.99 4.67 21.66
CA LYS A 284 0.42 3.38 21.26
C LYS A 284 -1.07 3.53 20.97
N PHE A 285 -1.55 2.93 19.88
CA PHE A 285 -2.98 2.88 19.61
C PHE A 285 -3.65 1.87 20.55
N THR A 286 -4.62 2.31 21.35
CA THR A 286 -5.30 1.49 22.37
C THR A 286 -6.78 1.28 22.08
N GLY A 287 -7.28 1.80 20.96
CA GLY A 287 -8.71 1.78 20.61
C GLY A 287 -9.33 0.39 20.46
N ALA A 288 -8.51 -0.65 20.32
CA ALA A 288 -8.93 -2.04 20.15
C ALA A 288 -8.60 -2.95 21.36
N ASP A 289 -8.00 -2.42 22.44
CA ASP A 289 -7.47 -3.24 23.55
C ASP A 289 -8.57 -4.07 24.25
N ASN A 290 -9.81 -3.59 24.24
CA ASN A 290 -10.96 -4.26 24.86
C ASN A 290 -11.62 -5.33 23.98
N LEU A 291 -11.17 -5.52 22.74
CA LEU A 291 -11.82 -6.37 21.73
C LEU A 291 -11.17 -7.76 21.60
N VAL A 292 -10.23 -8.12 22.47
CA VAL A 292 -9.52 -9.42 22.41
C VAL A 292 -10.42 -10.58 22.86
N THR A 293 -10.24 -11.74 22.22
CA THR A 293 -10.91 -12.99 22.60
C THR A 293 -10.68 -13.33 24.08
N GLY A 294 -11.76 -13.53 24.84
CA GLY A 294 -11.69 -13.85 26.27
C GLY A 294 -11.61 -12.65 27.22
N SER A 295 -11.67 -11.42 26.70
CA SER A 295 -11.79 -10.24 27.56
C SER A 295 -13.18 -10.12 28.17
N SER A 296 -13.26 -10.07 29.50
CA SER A 296 -14.51 -9.90 30.26
C SER A 296 -15.11 -8.49 30.13
N SER A 297 -14.41 -7.55 29.50
CA SER A 297 -14.89 -6.20 29.17
C SER A 297 -15.43 -6.06 27.74
N ASN A 298 -15.42 -7.13 26.94
CA ASN A 298 -15.91 -7.10 25.58
C ASN A 298 -17.44 -7.25 25.53
N THR A 299 -18.13 -6.13 25.35
CA THR A 299 -19.59 -6.07 25.20
C THR A 299 -20.06 -6.05 23.74
N SER A 300 -19.12 -6.12 22.78
CA SER A 300 -19.40 -5.94 21.35
C SER A 300 -19.89 -7.20 20.63
N GLY A 301 -19.82 -8.37 21.28
CA GLY A 301 -20.25 -9.65 20.70
C GLY A 301 -19.30 -10.22 19.64
N PHE A 302 -18.20 -9.53 19.33
CA PHE A 302 -17.18 -9.94 18.36
C PHE A 302 -15.78 -9.75 18.97
N SER A 303 -14.80 -10.60 18.60
CA SER A 303 -13.45 -10.53 19.14
C SER A 303 -12.36 -10.70 18.08
N ILE A 304 -11.25 -10.00 18.27
CA ILE A 304 -10.02 -10.14 17.47
C ILE A 304 -9.01 -11.04 18.19
N SER A 305 -8.17 -11.71 17.40
CA SER A 305 -7.03 -12.48 17.92
C SER A 305 -5.94 -11.60 18.52
N GLN A 306 -5.06 -12.17 19.33
CA GLN A 306 -3.93 -11.44 19.93
C GLN A 306 -2.97 -10.86 18.87
N SER A 307 -2.74 -11.59 17.78
CA SER A 307 -1.92 -11.12 16.65
C SER A 307 -2.57 -9.95 15.90
N GLU A 308 -3.89 -9.98 15.76
CA GLU A 308 -4.64 -8.86 15.17
C GLU A 308 -4.62 -7.64 16.07
N LEU A 309 -4.76 -7.82 17.39
CA LEU A 309 -4.59 -6.73 18.34
C LEU A 309 -3.21 -6.11 18.22
N GLN A 310 -2.15 -6.92 18.24
CA GLN A 310 -0.78 -6.42 18.09
C GLN A 310 -0.67 -5.60 16.80
N THR A 311 -1.08 -6.15 15.65
CA THR A 311 -1.00 -5.44 14.37
C THR A 311 -1.81 -4.13 14.39
N THR A 312 -2.95 -4.09 15.07
CA THR A 312 -3.74 -2.87 15.27
C THR A 312 -3.07 -1.88 16.21
N GLN A 313 -2.38 -2.31 17.27
CA GLN A 313 -1.60 -1.44 18.15
C GLN A 313 -0.38 -0.81 17.45
N PHE A 314 0.14 -1.46 16.40
CA PHE A 314 1.20 -0.93 15.53
C PHE A 314 0.71 0.03 14.45
N SER A 315 -0.61 0.21 14.26
CA SER A 315 -1.16 1.01 13.15
C SER A 315 -0.58 2.41 13.08
N ARG A 316 -0.43 3.10 14.23
CA ARG A 316 0.20 4.43 14.30
C ARG A 316 1.66 4.40 13.89
N ALA A 317 2.46 3.46 14.41
CA ALA A 317 3.87 3.36 14.04
C ALA A 317 4.04 3.10 12.53
N ILE A 318 3.19 2.27 11.95
CA ILE A 318 3.18 2.00 10.50
C ILE A 318 2.79 3.26 9.72
N ALA A 319 1.75 3.97 10.15
CA ALA A 319 1.29 5.21 9.52
C ALA A 319 2.37 6.31 9.55
N ILE A 320 3.06 6.48 10.69
CA ILE A 320 4.18 7.42 10.82
C ILE A 320 5.34 7.00 9.92
N GLN A 321 5.67 5.69 9.87
CA GLN A 321 6.76 5.20 9.04
C GLN A 321 6.47 5.40 7.54
N GLN A 322 5.22 5.23 7.12
CA GLN A 322 4.81 5.55 5.75
C GLN A 322 4.96 7.04 5.47
N MET A 323 4.39 7.90 6.33
CA MET A 323 4.53 9.35 6.22
C MET A 323 6.00 9.81 6.18
N TYR A 324 6.86 9.19 7.01
CA TYR A 324 8.30 9.41 6.97
C TYR A 324 8.88 9.03 5.60
N THR A 325 8.51 7.87 5.06
CA THR A 325 9.00 7.41 3.75
C THR A 325 8.57 8.34 2.63
N ASP A 326 7.31 8.80 2.62
CA ASP A 326 6.78 9.70 1.59
C ASP A 326 7.47 11.07 1.60
N LEU A 327 7.67 11.64 2.79
CA LEU A 327 8.34 12.93 2.97
C LEU A 327 9.85 12.86 2.70
N SER A 328 10.48 11.68 2.85
CA SER A 328 11.91 11.53 2.60
C SER A 328 12.30 11.84 1.16
N MET A 329 11.43 11.54 0.19
CA MET A 329 11.64 11.89 -1.21
C MET A 329 11.60 13.40 -1.43
N VAL A 330 10.69 14.09 -0.74
CA VAL A 330 10.60 15.57 -0.77
C VAL A 330 11.87 16.18 -0.19
N ALA A 331 12.33 15.68 0.96
CA ALA A 331 13.57 16.15 1.59
C ALA A 331 14.79 15.95 0.69
N GLN A 332 14.90 14.79 0.02
CA GLN A 332 15.97 14.51 -0.94
C GLN A 332 15.98 15.50 -2.11
N VAL A 333 14.82 15.78 -2.70
CA VAL A 333 14.71 16.76 -3.80
C VAL A 333 15.09 18.16 -3.32
N MET A 334 14.65 18.56 -2.12
CA MET A 334 14.97 19.88 -1.56
C MET A 334 16.48 20.07 -1.34
N VAL A 335 17.15 19.11 -0.70
CA VAL A 335 18.60 19.22 -0.42
C VAL A 335 19.43 19.10 -1.69
N ASN A 336 19.09 18.19 -2.61
CA ASN A 336 19.82 18.03 -3.87
C ASN A 336 19.69 19.25 -4.80
N ASN A 337 18.62 20.04 -4.64
CA ASN A 337 18.41 21.27 -5.38
C ASN A 337 19.15 22.49 -4.77
N ASP A 338 19.72 22.37 -3.58
CA ASP A 338 20.46 23.45 -2.93
C ASP A 338 21.86 23.62 -3.57
N PRO A 339 22.16 24.79 -4.17
CA PRO A 339 23.40 24.98 -4.92
C PRO A 339 24.66 25.07 -4.05
N VAL A 340 24.51 25.37 -2.76
CA VAL A 340 25.64 25.50 -1.82
C VAL A 340 25.96 24.14 -1.20
N LEU A 341 24.95 23.33 -0.89
CA LEU A 341 25.14 21.96 -0.42
C LEU A 341 25.55 21.01 -1.55
N ASN A 342 25.06 21.25 -2.76
CA ASN A 342 25.32 20.42 -3.95
C ASN A 342 25.85 21.28 -5.12
N PRO A 343 27.10 21.76 -5.06
CA PRO A 343 27.67 22.59 -6.10
C PRO A 343 27.80 21.82 -7.42
N GLN A 344 27.25 22.37 -8.52
CA GLN A 344 27.40 21.76 -9.84
C GLN A 344 28.82 21.97 -10.38
N ASN A 345 29.42 20.91 -10.93
CA ASN A 345 30.79 20.85 -11.47
C ASN A 345 31.00 21.62 -12.79
N ASN A 346 30.23 22.68 -13.05
CA ASN A 346 30.33 23.45 -14.28
C ASN A 346 31.32 24.61 -14.12
N ASN A 347 32.49 24.41 -14.70
CA ASN A 347 33.40 25.49 -15.10
C ASN A 347 32.64 26.57 -15.87
N THR A 348 32.99 27.83 -15.58
CA THR A 348 32.67 29.09 -16.30
C THR A 348 31.26 29.70 -16.12
N ASP A 349 31.22 30.83 -15.40
CA ASP A 349 30.39 32.03 -15.65
C ASP A 349 28.85 31.94 -15.70
N ASN A 350 28.16 31.34 -14.72
CA ASN A 350 26.74 31.66 -14.48
C ASN A 350 26.28 31.41 -13.03
N GLN A 351 26.77 32.21 -12.07
CA GLN A 351 26.11 32.37 -10.76
C GLN A 351 24.73 33.06 -10.88
N SER A 352 24.32 33.48 -12.08
CA SER A 352 23.07 34.22 -12.37
C SER A 352 21.88 33.36 -12.78
N SER A 353 21.94 32.02 -12.76
CA SER A 353 20.83 31.15 -13.18
C SER A 353 20.06 30.45 -12.06
N ASN A 354 20.50 30.56 -10.80
CA ASN A 354 19.80 29.95 -9.66
C ASN A 354 18.52 30.74 -9.33
N PHE A 355 17.49 30.05 -8.84
CA PHE A 355 16.26 30.71 -8.38
C PHE A 355 16.48 31.50 -7.08
N SER A 356 17.22 30.92 -6.13
CA SER A 356 17.60 31.57 -4.87
C SER A 356 18.90 30.98 -4.32
N THR A 357 19.38 31.52 -3.20
CA THR A 357 20.51 30.94 -2.45
C THR A 357 20.24 29.49 -2.00
N ASN A 358 18.97 29.09 -1.86
CA ASN A 358 18.54 27.78 -1.38
C ASN A 358 18.14 26.82 -2.51
N ALA A 359 18.07 27.29 -3.75
CA ALA A 359 17.44 26.53 -4.81
C ALA A 359 17.94 26.89 -6.21
N VAL A 360 18.35 25.88 -6.97
CA VAL A 360 18.59 26.00 -8.41
C VAL A 360 17.24 26.16 -9.14
N GLN A 361 16.27 25.30 -8.86
CA GLN A 361 14.90 25.36 -9.39
C GLN A 361 13.89 25.67 -8.29
N GLN A 362 12.83 26.40 -8.61
CA GLN A 362 11.80 26.77 -7.63
C GLN A 362 10.99 25.56 -7.12
N PHE A 363 10.49 25.64 -5.89
CA PHE A 363 9.61 24.61 -5.31
C PHE A 363 8.16 24.73 -5.82
N GLY A 364 7.75 25.94 -6.21
CA GLY A 364 6.41 26.26 -6.68
C GLY A 364 5.54 26.94 -5.62
N VAL A 365 4.43 27.51 -6.08
CA VAL A 365 3.49 28.30 -5.27
C VAL A 365 2.03 27.93 -5.61
N PRO A 366 1.10 28.07 -4.64
CA PRO A 366 -0.32 27.87 -4.89
C PRO A 366 -0.89 29.01 -5.75
N LEU A 367 -1.68 28.63 -6.74
CA LEU A 367 -2.29 29.52 -7.72
C LEU A 367 -3.82 29.47 -7.65
N ALA A 368 -4.45 30.62 -7.86
CA ALA A 368 -5.90 30.74 -7.96
C ALA A 368 -6.43 30.09 -9.25
N ALA A 369 -7.67 29.58 -9.21
CA ALA A 369 -8.29 28.84 -10.31
C ALA A 369 -8.45 29.65 -11.63
N ASN A 370 -8.65 30.96 -11.53
CA ASN A 370 -9.19 31.75 -12.66
C ASN A 370 -8.11 32.47 -13.48
N ASN A 371 -6.96 32.80 -12.87
CA ASN A 371 -5.96 33.68 -13.48
C ASN A 371 -4.51 33.18 -13.39
N GLN A 372 -4.27 31.97 -12.85
CA GLN A 372 -2.91 31.49 -12.54
C GLN A 372 -2.08 32.50 -11.72
N THR A 373 -2.74 33.39 -10.99
CA THR A 373 -2.11 34.34 -10.08
C THR A 373 -1.82 33.64 -8.76
N VAL A 374 -0.76 34.07 -8.09
CA VAL A 374 -0.45 33.62 -6.73
C VAL A 374 -1.67 33.83 -5.83
N CYS A 375 -1.96 32.83 -5.01
CA CYS A 375 -3.04 32.91 -4.04
C CYS A 375 -2.88 34.08 -3.07
N THR A 376 -3.88 34.95 -3.04
CA THR A 376 -4.00 36.00 -2.02
C THR A 376 -4.57 35.44 -0.73
N THR A 377 -4.46 36.19 0.37
CA THR A 377 -5.13 35.86 1.64
C THR A 377 -6.64 35.62 1.46
N GLN A 378 -7.29 36.37 0.58
CA GLN A 378 -8.72 36.20 0.28
C GLN A 378 -8.99 34.88 -0.45
N ASP A 379 -8.08 34.45 -1.34
CA ASP A 379 -8.21 33.17 -2.03
C ASP A 379 -8.05 31.99 -1.05
N VAL A 380 -7.12 32.11 -0.10
CA VAL A 380 -6.92 31.11 0.96
C VAL A 380 -8.18 31.00 1.84
N GLN A 381 -8.73 32.14 2.30
CA GLN A 381 -9.96 32.17 3.11
C GLN A 381 -11.17 31.54 2.39
N ASN A 382 -11.27 31.77 1.07
CA ASN A 382 -12.34 31.20 0.25
C ASN A 382 -12.00 29.81 -0.32
N GLN A 383 -10.86 29.22 0.07
CA GLN A 383 -10.43 27.90 -0.41
C GLN A 383 -10.30 27.79 -1.95
N ASN A 384 -9.91 28.89 -2.61
CA ASN A 384 -9.83 29.05 -4.07
C ASN A 384 -8.45 28.75 -4.67
N CYS A 385 -7.50 28.30 -3.86
CA CYS A 385 -6.17 27.85 -4.30
C CYS A 385 -6.24 26.47 -4.95
N LYS A 386 -6.72 26.42 -6.20
CA LYS A 386 -7.01 25.17 -6.90
C LYS A 386 -5.85 24.60 -7.70
N ASN A 387 -4.79 25.39 -7.91
CA ASN A 387 -3.67 25.04 -8.79
C ASN A 387 -2.33 25.21 -8.07
N TRP A 388 -1.27 24.62 -8.63
CA TRP A 388 0.13 24.80 -8.23
C TRP A 388 0.97 25.11 -9.46
N GLY A 389 1.98 25.95 -9.34
CA GLY A 389 2.83 26.30 -10.47
C GLY A 389 4.03 27.16 -10.12
N SER A 390 4.68 27.67 -11.17
CA SER A 390 5.77 28.65 -11.04
C SER A 390 5.27 29.95 -10.42
N ASP A 391 6.12 30.59 -9.62
CA ASP A 391 5.90 31.92 -9.08
C ASP A 391 6.00 32.98 -10.19
N PRO A 392 4.88 33.62 -10.58
CA PRO A 392 4.87 34.65 -11.62
C PRO A 392 5.53 35.96 -11.17
N THR A 393 5.84 36.12 -9.88
CA THR A 393 6.54 37.31 -9.35
C THR A 393 8.06 37.16 -9.37
N SER A 394 8.57 35.96 -9.65
CA SER A 394 10.00 35.71 -9.74
C SER A 394 10.57 36.11 -11.11
N THR A 395 11.82 36.56 -11.11
CA THR A 395 12.59 36.84 -12.33
C THR A 395 13.13 35.57 -12.99
N ASN A 396 13.13 34.43 -12.28
CA ASN A 396 13.59 33.13 -12.77
C ASN A 396 12.40 32.26 -13.19
N THR A 397 12.42 31.76 -14.43
CA THR A 397 11.32 31.01 -15.07
C THR A 397 11.46 29.48 -14.98
N SER A 398 12.30 28.96 -14.08
CA SER A 398 12.45 27.51 -13.89
C SER A 398 11.09 26.85 -13.58
N SER A 399 10.82 25.66 -14.09
CA SER A 399 9.63 24.88 -13.71
C SER A 399 9.65 24.51 -12.22
N PRO A 400 8.49 24.37 -11.56
CA PRO A 400 8.46 23.96 -10.17
C PRO A 400 8.85 22.49 -10.02
N LEU A 401 9.60 22.17 -8.97
CA LEU A 401 10.02 20.80 -8.64
C LEU A 401 8.88 19.94 -8.07
N PHE A 402 7.94 20.58 -7.39
CA PHE A 402 6.84 19.91 -6.71
C PHE A 402 5.50 20.26 -7.36
N ASN A 403 4.49 19.44 -7.07
CA ASN A 403 3.11 19.64 -7.49
C ASN A 403 2.23 20.21 -6.35
N GLY A 404 2.79 20.37 -5.14
CA GLY A 404 2.12 20.97 -3.97
C GLY A 404 1.27 20.00 -3.17
N THR A 405 1.15 18.75 -3.61
CA THR A 405 0.36 17.70 -2.96
C THR A 405 1.19 16.73 -2.14
N GLU A 406 2.51 16.78 -2.23
CA GLU A 406 3.40 15.80 -1.60
C GLU A 406 3.23 15.80 -0.07
N PHE A 407 3.16 17.00 0.52
CA PHE A 407 2.93 17.15 1.96
C PHE A 407 1.52 16.68 2.38
N GLN A 408 0.49 17.07 1.63
CA GLN A 408 -0.89 16.67 1.93
C GLN A 408 -1.11 15.16 1.71
N GLY A 409 -0.44 14.60 0.71
CA GLY A 409 -0.44 13.18 0.36
C GLY A 409 0.11 12.35 1.52
N ALA A 410 1.27 12.72 2.06
CA ALA A 410 1.86 12.02 3.21
C ALA A 410 0.93 12.03 4.45
N VAL A 411 0.21 13.13 4.70
CA VAL A 411 -0.82 13.20 5.76
C VAL A 411 -2.04 12.35 5.43
N SER A 412 -2.47 12.34 4.16
CA SER A 412 -3.56 11.48 3.67
C SER A 412 -3.23 9.99 3.80
N ASP A 413 -1.99 9.59 3.50
CA ASP A 413 -1.53 8.21 3.59
C ASP A 413 -1.45 7.74 5.04
N TYR A 414 -0.98 8.60 5.97
CA TYR A 414 -1.09 8.36 7.40
C TYR A 414 -2.54 8.04 7.80
N ASN A 415 -3.47 8.91 7.41
CA ASN A 415 -4.87 8.76 7.78
C ASN A 415 -5.48 7.51 7.14
N GLY A 416 -5.15 7.22 5.88
CA GLY A 416 -5.58 6.02 5.15
C GLY A 416 -5.14 4.72 5.83
N ILE A 417 -3.90 4.65 6.32
CA ILE A 417 -3.38 3.50 7.08
C ILE A 417 -4.08 3.34 8.44
N MET A 418 -4.48 4.45 9.07
CA MET A 418 -5.20 4.44 10.34
C MET A 418 -6.67 4.07 10.21
N GLN A 419 -7.29 4.25 9.04
CA GLN A 419 -8.73 4.03 8.84
C GLN A 419 -9.27 2.68 9.35
N PRO A 420 -8.62 1.52 9.07
CA PRO A 420 -9.08 0.24 9.60
C PRO A 420 -9.14 0.21 11.13
N ALA A 421 -8.08 0.69 11.79
CA ALA A 421 -7.99 0.69 13.25
C ALA A 421 -9.04 1.61 13.91
N LEU A 422 -9.30 2.77 13.29
CA LEU A 422 -10.34 3.71 13.74
C LEU A 422 -11.74 3.14 13.55
N SER A 423 -11.99 2.53 12.38
CA SER A 423 -13.25 1.86 12.08
C SER A 423 -13.52 0.74 13.08
N LEU A 424 -12.51 -0.08 13.40
CA LEU A 424 -12.61 -1.12 14.42
C LEU A 424 -12.95 -0.55 15.81
N GLN A 425 -12.30 0.54 16.22
CA GLN A 425 -12.60 1.20 17.49
C GLN A 425 -14.05 1.70 17.53
N THR A 426 -14.57 2.21 16.43
CA THR A 426 -15.97 2.69 16.35
C THR A 426 -16.95 1.53 16.34
N GLU A 427 -16.67 0.46 15.60
CA GLU A 427 -17.50 -0.76 15.58
C GLU A 427 -17.54 -1.44 16.95
N GLY A 428 -16.41 -1.48 17.67
CA GLY A 428 -16.35 -1.96 19.05
C GLY A 428 -17.29 -1.23 20.01
N LYS A 429 -17.66 0.02 19.71
CA LYS A 429 -18.64 0.80 20.49
C LYS A 429 -20.10 0.53 20.10
N LYS A 430 -20.37 -0.01 18.89
CA LYS A 430 -21.73 -0.24 18.38
C LYS A 430 -22.41 -1.49 18.94
N GLY A 431 -21.68 -2.43 19.54
CA GLY A 431 -22.32 -3.58 20.21
C GLY A 431 -22.71 -4.71 19.24
N SER A 432 -23.80 -5.42 19.54
CA SER A 432 -24.20 -6.68 18.86
C SER A 432 -24.48 -6.57 17.36
N ASP A 433 -24.81 -5.38 16.86
CA ASP A 433 -25.12 -5.17 15.45
C ASP A 433 -23.90 -5.48 14.58
N ALA A 434 -22.71 -5.04 15.03
CA ALA A 434 -21.43 -5.32 14.37
C ALA A 434 -21.05 -6.80 14.40
N ALA A 435 -21.50 -7.55 15.42
CA ALA A 435 -21.22 -8.99 15.54
C ALA A 435 -22.05 -9.81 14.55
N SER A 436 -23.32 -9.46 14.34
CA SER A 436 -24.16 -10.13 13.34
C SER A 436 -23.67 -9.86 11.92
N GLU A 437 -23.20 -8.64 11.67
CA GLU A 437 -22.57 -8.21 10.42
C GLU A 437 -21.23 -8.91 10.13
N ARG A 438 -20.52 -9.43 11.14
CA ARG A 438 -19.18 -10.05 11.00
C ARG A 438 -19.13 -11.55 11.27
N ALA A 439 -20.26 -12.18 11.59
CA ALA A 439 -20.34 -13.63 11.81
C ALA A 439 -19.80 -14.43 10.60
N PHE A 440 -20.01 -13.93 9.40
CA PHE A 440 -19.49 -14.52 8.17
C PHE A 440 -17.95 -14.61 8.14
N ILE A 441 -17.20 -13.73 8.83
CA ILE A 441 -15.71 -13.75 8.84
C ILE A 441 -15.21 -15.03 9.51
N GLN A 442 -15.89 -15.45 10.58
CA GLN A 442 -15.54 -16.66 11.31
C GLN A 442 -15.85 -17.90 10.46
N ASP A 443 -16.99 -17.92 9.80
CA ASP A 443 -17.36 -18.98 8.87
C ASP A 443 -16.39 -19.05 7.68
N ALA A 444 -16.05 -17.91 7.08
CA ALA A 444 -15.11 -17.82 5.97
C ALA A 444 -13.68 -18.30 6.35
N ASN A 445 -13.25 -18.11 7.59
CA ASN A 445 -11.98 -18.65 8.09
C ASN A 445 -12.01 -20.19 8.22
N ASN A 446 -13.16 -20.75 8.60
CA ASN A 446 -13.29 -22.19 8.82
C ASN A 446 -13.46 -22.97 7.50
N TYR A 447 -14.22 -22.42 6.56
CA TYR A 447 -14.62 -23.10 5.32
C TYR A 447 -13.71 -22.80 4.12
N GLY A 448 -12.75 -21.87 4.26
CA GLY A 448 -11.66 -21.66 3.32
C GLY A 448 -11.95 -20.71 2.15
N TRP A 449 -10.97 -20.61 1.25
CA TRP A 449 -10.90 -19.58 0.20
C TRP A 449 -12.07 -19.61 -0.80
N ILE A 450 -12.75 -20.75 -0.96
CA ILE A 450 -13.83 -20.87 -1.95
C ILE A 450 -15.05 -20.01 -1.59
N LEU A 451 -15.21 -19.63 -0.32
CA LEU A 451 -16.23 -18.67 0.12
C LEU A 451 -15.87 -17.21 -0.19
N ALA A 452 -14.68 -16.92 -0.72
CA ALA A 452 -14.31 -15.58 -1.15
C ALA A 452 -15.24 -15.01 -2.23
N GLY A 453 -15.91 -15.88 -3.00
CA GLY A 453 -16.85 -15.49 -4.05
C GLY A 453 -18.23 -15.07 -3.54
N SER A 454 -18.85 -15.84 -2.63
CA SER A 454 -20.15 -15.49 -2.02
C SER A 454 -20.04 -14.25 -1.14
N TYR A 455 -18.86 -14.02 -0.57
CA TYR A 455 -18.54 -12.86 0.23
C TYR A 455 -18.81 -11.51 -0.45
N PHE A 456 -18.64 -11.39 -1.78
CA PHE A 456 -18.90 -10.14 -2.51
C PHE A 456 -20.32 -9.60 -2.31
N PHE A 457 -21.30 -10.49 -2.10
CA PHE A 457 -22.71 -10.11 -1.94
C PHE A 457 -23.04 -9.56 -0.56
N ASP A 458 -22.42 -10.11 0.49
CA ASP A 458 -22.59 -9.61 1.86
C ASP A 458 -21.73 -8.36 2.12
N LEU A 459 -20.57 -8.26 1.47
CA LEU A 459 -19.76 -7.05 1.40
C LEU A 459 -20.50 -5.83 0.85
N ALA A 460 -21.35 -6.01 -0.15
CA ALA A 460 -22.11 -4.89 -0.73
C ALA A 460 -23.08 -4.28 0.31
N LYS A 461 -23.49 -5.04 1.33
CA LYS A 461 -24.30 -4.54 2.45
C LYS A 461 -23.43 -3.83 3.50
N LEU A 462 -22.25 -4.36 3.81
CA LEU A 462 -21.30 -3.78 4.78
C LEU A 462 -20.62 -2.50 4.27
N ASN A 463 -20.26 -2.46 2.98
CA ASN A 463 -19.74 -1.27 2.29
C ASN A 463 -20.87 -0.36 1.79
N SER A 464 -22.00 -0.32 2.50
CA SER A 464 -23.05 0.66 2.21
C SER A 464 -22.46 2.08 2.28
N ALA A 465 -22.96 2.99 1.45
CA ALA A 465 -22.44 4.36 1.37
C ALA A 465 -22.34 5.03 2.76
N SER A 466 -23.25 4.69 3.70
CA SER A 466 -23.23 5.15 5.09
C SER A 466 -22.05 4.65 5.92
N ALA A 467 -21.58 3.42 5.71
CA ALA A 467 -20.40 2.88 6.40
C ALA A 467 -19.11 3.56 5.90
N MET A 468 -19.03 3.79 4.59
CA MET A 468 -17.91 4.51 3.96
C MET A 468 -17.85 6.00 4.38
N GLU A 469 -19.00 6.68 4.42
CA GLU A 469 -19.09 8.06 4.91
C GLU A 469 -18.70 8.17 6.39
N SER A 470 -19.11 7.20 7.22
CA SER A 470 -18.76 7.16 8.64
C SER A 470 -17.26 6.92 8.84
N ALA A 471 -16.65 6.00 8.09
CA ALA A 471 -15.20 5.75 8.14
C ALA A 471 -14.40 6.99 7.73
N ASN A 472 -14.75 7.65 6.62
CA ASN A 472 -14.03 8.82 6.14
C ASN A 472 -14.13 10.06 7.03
N SER A 473 -15.09 10.10 7.95
CA SER A 473 -15.20 11.17 8.96
C SER A 473 -14.32 10.93 10.19
N GLN A 474 -13.79 9.71 10.38
CA GLN A 474 -12.99 9.36 11.54
C GLN A 474 -11.53 9.76 11.33
N THR A 475 -11.01 10.52 12.29
CA THR A 475 -9.62 10.95 12.32
C THR A 475 -8.96 10.46 13.60
N ASP A 476 -7.69 10.09 13.50
CA ASP A 476 -6.91 9.64 14.67
C ASP A 476 -6.69 10.83 15.61
N SER A 477 -6.73 10.59 16.91
CA SER A 477 -6.57 11.62 17.93
C SER A 477 -5.76 11.13 19.13
N GLY A 478 -5.11 12.06 19.84
CA GLY A 478 -4.25 11.71 20.96
C GLY A 478 -3.01 10.93 20.50
N THR A 479 -2.50 11.28 19.32
CA THR A 479 -1.41 10.60 18.65
C THR A 479 -0.07 10.82 19.34
N GLY A 480 0.12 11.97 20.00
CA GLY A 480 1.41 12.40 20.55
C GLY A 480 2.33 13.09 19.52
N LEU A 481 1.94 13.12 18.23
CA LEU A 481 2.72 13.76 17.17
C LEU A 481 2.69 15.29 17.24
N GLY A 482 1.67 15.87 17.86
CA GLY A 482 1.54 17.31 18.05
C GLY A 482 1.93 17.80 19.44
N THR A 483 2.40 16.93 20.34
CA THR A 483 2.74 17.31 21.71
C THR A 483 4.19 17.79 21.81
N PRO A 484 4.43 19.09 22.02
CA PRO A 484 5.79 19.58 22.24
C PRO A 484 6.37 19.05 23.57
N PRO A 485 7.70 19.07 23.73
CA PRO A 485 8.37 18.75 24.99
C PRO A 485 7.76 19.50 26.17
N SER A 486 7.61 18.83 27.32
CA SER A 486 7.15 19.46 28.57
C SER A 486 8.23 20.33 29.23
N ASP A 487 9.49 20.16 28.84
CA ASP A 487 10.64 20.89 29.35
C ASP A 487 11.24 21.79 28.25
N GLN A 488 11.70 22.99 28.62
CA GLN A 488 12.36 23.96 27.74
C GLN A 488 13.79 23.53 27.35
N SER A 489 14.27 22.36 27.80
CA SER A 489 15.54 21.73 27.37
C SER A 489 15.47 21.18 25.94
N VAL A 490 15.12 22.05 24.99
CA VAL A 490 15.22 21.82 23.55
C VAL A 490 16.69 21.57 23.21
N CYS A 491 16.98 20.63 22.30
CA CYS A 491 18.33 20.30 21.84
C CYS A 491 19.17 19.45 22.80
N THR A 492 18.57 18.41 23.38
CA THR A 492 19.27 17.37 24.16
C THR A 492 19.32 16.03 23.39
N PRO A 493 20.31 15.16 23.66
CA PRO A 493 20.42 13.84 23.01
C PRO A 493 19.28 12.87 23.36
N THR A 494 18.54 13.15 24.45
CA THR A 494 17.39 12.37 24.92
C THR A 494 16.13 13.24 24.93
N PRO A 495 15.60 13.59 23.74
CA PRO A 495 14.47 14.48 23.63
C PRO A 495 13.17 13.87 24.19
N SER A 496 12.26 14.73 24.67
CA SER A 496 10.88 14.37 25.01
C SER A 496 9.91 15.08 24.07
N GLY A 497 8.82 14.43 23.67
CA GLY A 497 7.82 15.01 22.77
C GLY A 497 8.26 15.07 21.30
N THR A 498 7.37 15.58 20.46
CA THR A 498 7.62 15.75 19.02
C THR A 498 7.99 17.20 18.78
N TYR A 499 9.21 17.46 18.32
CA TYR A 499 9.68 18.81 18.05
C TYR A 499 10.74 18.87 16.97
N PHE A 500 10.87 20.05 16.39
CA PHE A 500 11.97 20.45 15.53
C PHE A 500 12.36 21.89 15.85
N SER A 501 13.66 22.19 15.91
CA SER A 501 14.15 23.57 16.04
C SER A 501 15.51 23.74 15.36
N THR A 502 15.64 24.80 14.56
CA THR A 502 16.93 25.16 13.95
C THR A 502 17.95 25.68 14.97
N SER A 503 17.51 26.05 16.17
CA SER A 503 18.40 26.48 17.26
C SER A 503 19.36 25.39 17.72
N CYS A 504 19.02 24.10 17.53
CA CYS A 504 19.88 22.99 17.93
C CYS A 504 21.18 22.93 17.14
N MET A 505 21.10 23.22 15.84
CA MET A 505 22.27 23.35 14.98
C MET A 505 23.05 24.64 15.29
N GLN A 506 22.35 25.74 15.55
CA GLN A 506 22.99 27.02 15.91
C GLN A 506 23.80 26.89 17.21
N ASN A 507 23.25 26.20 18.21
CA ASN A 507 23.89 26.00 19.52
C ASN A 507 25.15 25.11 19.46
N ALA A 508 25.38 24.39 18.35
CA ALA A 508 26.64 23.67 18.14
C ALA A 508 27.83 24.63 17.98
N PHE A 509 27.59 25.87 17.54
CA PHE A 509 28.60 26.91 17.31
C PHE A 509 28.37 28.08 18.29
N ALA A 510 29.32 28.29 19.20
CA ALA A 510 29.29 29.43 20.11
C ALA A 510 29.81 30.71 19.42
N SER A 511 29.77 31.85 20.12
CA SER A 511 30.36 33.09 19.65
C SER A 511 31.88 32.93 19.47
N SER A 512 32.47 33.64 18.50
CA SER A 512 33.91 33.69 18.21
C SER A 512 34.59 32.37 17.77
N GLY A 513 33.86 31.45 17.13
CA GLY A 513 34.44 30.23 16.55
C GLY A 513 34.74 29.12 17.56
N GLN A 514 34.21 29.25 18.79
CA GLN A 514 34.27 28.20 19.80
C GLN A 514 33.11 27.23 19.63
N CYS A 515 33.30 25.96 20.00
CA CYS A 515 32.24 24.95 19.91
C CYS A 515 31.34 24.97 21.15
N GLY A 516 30.03 24.84 20.92
CA GLY A 516 29.03 24.88 21.97
C GLY A 516 29.03 23.63 22.86
N ALA A 517 28.38 23.72 24.02
CA ALA A 517 28.31 22.61 24.97
C ALA A 517 27.47 21.42 24.46
N ASN A 518 26.37 21.69 23.74
CA ASN A 518 25.53 20.68 23.12
C ASN A 518 25.87 20.58 21.64
N TYR A 519 26.03 19.36 21.12
CA TYR A 519 26.42 19.09 19.73
C TYR A 519 27.73 19.76 19.29
N GLY A 520 28.60 20.16 20.22
CA GLY A 520 29.90 20.80 19.93
C GLY A 520 30.81 19.97 19.03
N VAL A 521 30.62 18.64 19.00
CA VAL A 521 31.31 17.73 18.09
C VAL A 521 31.06 18.09 16.61
N LEU A 522 29.88 18.62 16.27
CA LEU A 522 29.58 19.11 14.92
C LEU A 522 30.47 20.30 14.57
N CYS A 523 30.62 21.26 15.50
CA CYS A 523 31.51 22.40 15.31
C CYS A 523 32.98 21.96 15.19
N GLU A 524 33.41 20.97 15.98
CA GLU A 524 34.76 20.39 15.84
C GLU A 524 34.97 19.79 14.45
N TRP A 525 34.02 18.99 13.96
CA TRP A 525 34.10 18.38 12.61
C TRP A 525 34.07 19.43 11.50
N MET A 526 33.35 20.52 11.69
CA MET A 526 33.34 21.65 10.75
C MET A 526 34.53 22.60 10.93
N ASN A 527 35.47 22.32 11.84
CA ASN A 527 36.62 23.17 12.16
C ASN A 527 36.23 24.63 12.48
N GLY A 528 35.08 24.80 13.15
CA GLY A 528 34.51 26.10 13.51
C GLY A 528 33.79 26.84 12.38
N ASP A 529 33.79 26.32 11.14
CA ASP A 529 33.07 26.93 10.01
C ASP A 529 31.57 26.58 10.06
N ASN A 530 30.73 27.59 10.21
CA ASN A 530 29.28 27.41 10.25
C ASN A 530 28.59 27.65 8.89
N THR A 531 29.33 27.91 7.81
CA THR A 531 28.76 28.30 6.51
C THR A 531 27.77 27.26 5.97
N SER A 532 28.18 26.00 5.87
CA SER A 532 27.31 24.92 5.39
C SER A 532 26.14 24.64 6.34
N VAL A 533 26.34 24.77 7.65
CA VAL A 533 25.27 24.57 8.65
C VAL A 533 24.25 25.70 8.59
N ASN A 534 24.69 26.95 8.43
CA ASN A 534 23.84 28.11 8.22
C ASN A 534 23.06 28.03 6.91
N GLN A 535 23.63 27.39 5.88
CA GLN A 535 22.90 27.08 4.66
C GLN A 535 21.75 26.10 4.93
N VAL A 536 22.00 25.01 5.66
CA VAL A 536 20.93 24.06 6.05
C VAL A 536 19.83 24.78 6.86
N ILE A 537 20.22 25.63 7.82
CA ILE A 537 19.27 26.44 8.60
C ILE A 537 18.47 27.37 7.68
N GLY A 538 19.12 28.05 6.73
CA GLY A 538 18.49 28.95 5.78
C GLY A 538 17.53 28.25 4.81
N LEU A 539 17.86 27.04 4.35
CA LEU A 539 16.98 26.19 3.56
C LEU A 539 15.69 25.84 4.35
N LEU A 540 15.80 25.66 5.66
CA LEU A 540 14.66 25.34 6.53
C LEU A 540 13.77 26.56 6.81
N ASP A 541 14.33 27.59 7.44
CA ASP A 541 13.57 28.71 8.04
C ASP A 541 13.66 30.04 7.27
N GLY A 542 14.46 30.08 6.21
CA GLY A 542 14.63 31.25 5.35
C GLY A 542 15.58 32.32 5.89
N SER A 543 16.34 32.07 6.97
CA SER A 543 17.21 33.08 7.59
C SER A 543 18.27 33.69 6.66
N ASN A 544 18.60 33.02 5.55
CA ASN A 544 19.56 33.50 4.56
C ASN A 544 18.91 34.24 3.37
N VAL A 545 17.58 34.24 3.26
CA VAL A 545 16.84 34.88 2.16
C VAL A 545 15.85 35.95 2.63
N THR A 546 15.47 35.97 3.92
CA THR A 546 14.59 36.98 4.50
C THR A 546 15.06 37.39 5.90
N SER A 547 14.85 38.67 6.25
CA SER A 547 15.09 39.17 7.61
C SER A 547 14.03 38.70 8.61
N ASN A 548 12.84 38.33 8.13
CA ASN A 548 11.75 37.80 8.93
C ASN A 548 11.77 36.27 8.85
N LYS A 549 12.39 35.63 9.84
CA LYS A 549 12.45 34.16 9.96
C LYS A 549 11.05 33.55 9.94
N LEU A 550 10.85 32.52 9.12
CA LEU A 550 9.59 31.79 9.09
C LEU A 550 9.48 30.86 10.30
N SER A 551 8.26 30.68 10.79
CA SER A 551 7.93 29.67 11.79
C SER A 551 7.26 28.47 11.13
N LEU A 552 7.64 27.26 11.55
CA LEU A 552 6.95 26.04 11.14
C LEU A 552 5.47 26.10 11.57
N PRO A 553 4.50 25.95 10.65
CA PRO A 553 3.09 25.86 11.01
C PRO A 553 2.86 24.65 11.93
N ALA A 554 2.25 24.88 13.08
CA ALA A 554 1.96 23.86 14.08
C ALA A 554 0.65 24.15 14.82
N GLY A 555 -0.04 23.10 15.26
CA GLY A 555 -1.22 23.24 16.09
C GLY A 555 -2.35 24.01 15.38
N SER A 556 -2.99 24.93 16.11
CA SER A 556 -4.05 25.80 15.59
C SER A 556 -3.59 26.77 14.50
N SER A 557 -2.29 27.06 14.36
CA SER A 557 -1.79 27.92 13.28
C SER A 557 -2.01 27.30 11.91
N ILE A 558 -2.03 25.96 11.79
CA ILE A 558 -2.34 25.27 10.53
C ILE A 558 -3.75 25.62 10.06
N SER A 559 -4.73 25.68 10.96
CA SER A 559 -6.11 26.07 10.63
C SER A 559 -6.22 27.50 10.10
N THR A 560 -5.28 28.39 10.47
CA THR A 560 -5.22 29.76 9.90
C THR A 560 -4.70 29.78 8.46
N VAL A 561 -3.92 28.78 8.07
CA VAL A 561 -3.31 28.63 6.74
C VAL A 561 -4.22 27.89 5.76
N THR A 562 -5.11 27.01 6.25
CA THR A 562 -5.97 26.15 5.41
C THR A 562 -7.38 26.73 5.13
N GLY A 563 -7.66 27.98 5.52
CA GLY A 563 -8.96 28.64 5.27
C GLY A 563 -9.64 29.28 6.50
N GLY A 564 -8.94 29.43 7.62
CA GLY A 564 -9.42 30.23 8.77
C GLY A 564 -9.31 31.75 8.54
N SER A 565 -9.76 32.56 9.49
CA SER A 565 -9.71 34.03 9.51
C SER A 565 -8.28 34.65 9.51
N GLY A 566 -7.26 33.87 9.14
CA GLY A 566 -5.86 34.27 9.11
C GLY A 566 -5.54 35.24 7.97
N SER A 567 -4.46 36.00 8.16
CA SER A 567 -3.91 36.95 7.19
C SER A 567 -2.82 36.36 6.28
N THR A 568 -2.50 35.07 6.41
CA THR A 568 -1.34 34.44 5.76
C THR A 568 -1.60 34.22 4.27
N GLY A 569 -0.95 35.02 3.42
CA GLY A 569 -0.89 34.79 1.97
C GLY A 569 0.20 33.80 1.58
N ALA A 570 0.16 33.32 0.34
CA ALA A 570 1.17 32.42 -0.20
C ALA A 570 2.58 33.02 -0.14
N GLN A 571 3.57 32.19 0.17
CA GLN A 571 4.97 32.57 0.19
C GLN A 571 5.51 32.60 -1.24
N THR A 572 6.20 33.69 -1.61
CA THR A 572 6.71 33.95 -2.97
C THR A 572 8.20 34.29 -2.92
N GLY A 573 8.83 34.40 -4.10
CA GLY A 573 10.24 34.67 -4.29
C GLY A 573 11.13 33.62 -3.63
N ALA A 574 12.28 34.05 -3.13
CA ALA A 574 13.24 33.17 -2.46
C ALA A 574 12.68 32.48 -1.20
N VAL A 575 11.64 33.03 -0.58
CA VAL A 575 11.00 32.40 0.59
C VAL A 575 10.22 31.14 0.20
N SER A 576 9.66 31.08 -1.01
CA SER A 576 8.96 29.89 -1.52
C SER A 576 9.89 28.68 -1.69
N SER A 577 11.20 28.91 -1.83
CA SER A 577 12.25 27.88 -1.89
C SER A 577 12.80 27.46 -0.52
N THR A 578 12.04 27.67 0.56
CA THR A 578 12.38 27.19 1.91
C THR A 578 11.45 26.06 2.32
N VAL A 579 11.86 25.20 3.26
CA VAL A 579 11.02 24.09 3.74
C VAL A 579 9.74 24.64 4.39
N TYR A 580 9.85 25.65 5.25
CA TYR A 580 8.68 26.24 5.91
C TYR A 580 7.78 26.98 4.92
N GLY A 581 8.36 27.63 3.90
CA GLY A 581 7.62 28.24 2.81
C GLY A 581 6.85 27.20 1.99
N PHE A 582 7.49 26.08 1.64
CA PHE A 582 6.87 24.97 0.94
C PHE A 582 5.73 24.34 1.74
N ILE A 583 5.93 24.05 3.03
CA ILE A 583 4.89 23.48 3.90
C ILE A 583 3.69 24.44 3.96
N THR A 584 3.94 25.73 4.20
CA THR A 584 2.90 26.76 4.27
C THR A 584 2.11 26.84 2.96
N ASN A 585 2.80 26.86 1.82
CA ASN A 585 2.20 26.88 0.50
C ASN A 585 1.40 25.60 0.19
N SER A 586 1.96 24.44 0.55
CA SER A 586 1.30 23.14 0.36
C SER A 586 0.04 23.02 1.18
N LEU A 587 0.00 23.57 2.41
CA LEU A 587 -1.21 23.60 3.25
C LEU A 587 -2.35 24.46 2.63
N MET A 588 -2.02 25.44 1.80
CA MET A 588 -3.02 26.33 1.18
C MET A 588 -3.69 25.72 -0.05
N VAL A 589 -3.03 24.79 -0.75
CA VAL A 589 -3.58 24.16 -1.95
C VAL A 589 -4.82 23.36 -1.58
N ASN A 590 -5.88 23.52 -2.36
CA ASN A 590 -7.11 22.76 -2.22
C ASN A 590 -7.49 22.30 -3.61
N LEU A 591 -7.02 21.13 -4.02
CA LEU A 591 -7.40 20.58 -5.31
C LEU A 591 -8.91 20.34 -5.37
N SER A 592 -9.51 20.55 -6.54
CA SER A 592 -10.92 20.25 -6.77
C SER A 592 -11.21 18.77 -6.45
N GLN A 593 -12.48 18.47 -6.13
CA GLN A 593 -12.92 17.12 -5.79
C GLN A 593 -12.39 16.10 -6.81
N GLN A 594 -11.50 15.23 -6.34
CA GLN A 594 -10.88 14.21 -7.18
C GLN A 594 -11.84 13.01 -7.31
N PRO A 595 -11.84 12.30 -8.44
CA PRO A 595 -12.56 11.04 -8.57
C PRO A 595 -12.16 10.09 -7.43
N GLY A 596 -13.15 9.47 -6.77
CA GLY A 596 -12.91 8.58 -5.63
C GLY A 596 -13.13 9.19 -4.24
N GLN A 597 -13.51 10.47 -4.12
CA GLN A 597 -13.96 11.08 -2.87
C GLN A 597 -15.46 10.83 -2.57
N THR A 598 -16.26 10.47 -3.59
CA THR A 598 -17.68 10.14 -3.44
C THR A 598 -17.89 8.62 -3.39
N PRO A 599 -18.62 8.09 -2.39
CA PRO A 599 -18.82 6.64 -2.26
C PRO A 599 -19.54 6.07 -3.49
N PRO A 600 -19.03 5.00 -4.11
CA PRO A 600 -19.76 4.31 -5.16
C PRO A 600 -21.05 3.73 -4.55
N LYS A 601 -22.20 4.13 -5.09
CA LYS A 601 -23.49 3.55 -4.70
C LYS A 601 -23.66 2.20 -5.39
N PHE A 602 -23.31 1.12 -4.70
CA PHE A 602 -23.63 -0.24 -5.15
C PHE A 602 -25.14 -0.48 -5.08
N THR A 603 -25.84 -0.01 -6.10
CA THR A 603 -27.26 -0.30 -6.27
C THR A 603 -27.38 -1.67 -6.91
N MET A 604 -27.40 -2.73 -6.10
CA MET A 604 -27.70 -4.10 -6.52
C MET A 604 -29.20 -4.25 -6.88
N LYS A 605 -29.69 -3.42 -7.81
CA LYS A 605 -31.03 -3.57 -8.38
C LYS A 605 -30.93 -4.60 -9.49
N PHE A 606 -31.10 -5.88 -9.15
CA PHE A 606 -31.49 -6.90 -10.13
C PHE A 606 -32.90 -6.60 -10.62
N ASN A 607 -33.06 -5.62 -11.51
CA ASN A 607 -34.32 -5.31 -12.15
C ASN A 607 -34.26 -5.78 -13.60
N MET A 608 -34.50 -7.07 -13.82
CA MET A 608 -34.68 -7.61 -15.15
C MET A 608 -36.04 -7.16 -15.68
N ASN A 609 -36.10 -5.97 -16.27
CA ASN A 609 -37.31 -5.46 -16.89
C ASN A 609 -37.35 -5.91 -18.36
N PHE A 610 -38.15 -6.93 -18.65
CA PHE A 610 -38.38 -7.38 -20.02
C PHE A 610 -39.35 -6.42 -20.71
N ASP A 611 -38.79 -5.53 -21.53
CA ASP A 611 -39.57 -4.61 -22.34
C ASP A 611 -40.09 -5.29 -23.62
N LEU A 612 -41.28 -5.87 -23.53
CA LEU A 612 -41.99 -6.48 -24.66
C LEU A 612 -42.63 -5.44 -25.60
N SER A 613 -42.52 -4.13 -25.32
CA SER A 613 -43.10 -3.09 -26.19
C SER A 613 -42.51 -3.10 -27.61
N LYS A 614 -41.29 -3.62 -27.75
CA LYS A 614 -40.61 -3.82 -29.04
C LYS A 614 -41.28 -4.86 -29.95
N PHE A 615 -42.15 -5.71 -29.40
CA PHE A 615 -42.94 -6.68 -30.15
C PHE A 615 -44.39 -6.22 -30.37
N SER A 616 -44.75 -5.00 -29.95
CA SER A 616 -46.10 -4.46 -30.17
C SER A 616 -46.39 -4.27 -31.65
N LEU A 617 -47.62 -4.60 -32.07
CA LEU A 617 -48.02 -4.44 -33.45
C LEU A 617 -48.18 -2.93 -33.78
N PRO A 618 -47.47 -2.41 -34.80
CA PRO A 618 -47.62 -1.03 -35.22
C PRO A 618 -48.98 -0.83 -35.90
N HIS A 619 -49.43 0.44 -35.94
CA HIS A 619 -50.57 0.80 -36.79
C HIS A 619 -50.21 0.55 -38.25
N GLN A 620 -51.13 -0.03 -39.02
CA GLN A 620 -50.94 -0.21 -40.46
C GLN A 620 -52.00 0.55 -41.25
N ASP A 621 -51.55 1.32 -42.23
CA ASP A 621 -52.43 2.04 -43.14
C ASP A 621 -52.80 1.14 -44.32
N PHE A 622 -54.10 0.86 -44.47
CA PHE A 622 -54.60 0.02 -45.55
C PHE A 622 -55.00 0.87 -46.76
N PRO A 623 -54.45 0.60 -47.96
CA PRO A 623 -54.83 1.31 -49.18
C PRO A 623 -56.30 1.01 -49.55
N CYS A 624 -57.01 2.03 -50.06
CA CYS A 624 -58.38 1.84 -50.53
C CYS A 624 -58.38 1.16 -51.91
N GLY A 625 -58.60 -0.15 -51.93
CA GLY A 625 -58.93 -0.88 -53.17
C GLY A 625 -60.38 -0.61 -53.57
N SER A 626 -60.59 -0.01 -54.75
CA SER A 626 -61.92 0.32 -55.25
C SER A 626 -62.64 -0.92 -55.78
N ILE A 627 -63.67 -1.35 -55.08
CA ILE A 627 -64.74 -2.20 -55.62
C ILE A 627 -66.04 -1.41 -55.43
N LEU A 628 -66.69 -1.03 -56.53
CA LEU A 628 -67.96 -0.28 -56.56
C LEU A 628 -67.93 1.07 -55.80
N GLY A 629 -66.80 1.77 -55.79
CA GLY A 629 -66.69 3.12 -55.21
C GLY A 629 -66.73 3.21 -53.68
N LEU A 630 -66.82 2.08 -52.97
CA LEU A 630 -66.79 2.02 -51.52
C LEU A 630 -65.42 1.54 -51.02
N CYS A 631 -64.79 2.30 -50.12
CA CYS A 631 -63.48 1.98 -49.51
C CYS A 631 -63.56 0.85 -48.46
N ILE A 632 -64.16 -0.28 -48.83
CA ILE A 632 -64.42 -1.43 -47.95
C ILE A 632 -63.09 -1.99 -47.41
N GLY A 633 -62.03 -2.07 -48.23
CA GLY A 633 -60.72 -2.55 -47.80
C GLY A 633 -60.07 -1.70 -46.70
N ARG A 634 -60.17 -0.37 -46.80
CA ARG A 634 -59.67 0.56 -45.76
C ARG A 634 -60.50 0.49 -44.49
N LEU A 635 -61.82 0.40 -44.62
CA LEU A 635 -62.74 0.27 -43.49
C LEU A 635 -62.49 -1.04 -42.74
N MET A 636 -62.45 -2.17 -43.46
CA MET A 636 -62.22 -3.49 -42.89
C MET A 636 -60.81 -3.64 -42.31
N GLY A 637 -59.78 -3.13 -42.98
CA GLY A 637 -58.41 -3.14 -42.44
C GLY A 637 -58.29 -2.33 -41.14
N ASN A 638 -58.90 -1.14 -41.08
CA ASN A 638 -58.91 -0.34 -39.85
C ASN A 638 -59.69 -1.00 -38.71
N ILE A 639 -60.82 -1.64 -38.99
CA ILE A 639 -61.61 -2.32 -37.95
C ILE A 639 -60.91 -3.62 -37.51
N PHE A 640 -60.55 -4.50 -38.43
CA PHE A 640 -60.02 -5.82 -38.07
C PHE A 640 -58.58 -5.75 -37.56
N TYR A 641 -57.70 -5.05 -38.24
CA TYR A 641 -56.30 -5.00 -37.83
C TYR A 641 -56.05 -3.94 -36.77
N ASN A 642 -56.41 -2.68 -37.03
CA ASN A 642 -56.05 -1.58 -36.12
C ASN A 642 -56.90 -1.50 -34.86
N LEU A 643 -58.20 -1.81 -34.92
CA LEU A 643 -59.08 -1.77 -33.76
C LEU A 643 -59.10 -3.11 -32.99
N ILE A 644 -59.21 -4.25 -33.68
CA ILE A 644 -59.36 -5.56 -33.02
C ILE A 644 -58.00 -6.21 -32.76
N ILE A 645 -57.26 -6.61 -33.79
CA ILE A 645 -56.05 -7.44 -33.65
C ILE A 645 -54.94 -6.68 -32.88
N LYS A 646 -54.65 -5.44 -33.27
CA LYS A 646 -53.63 -4.62 -32.60
C LYS A 646 -53.95 -4.43 -31.12
N THR A 647 -55.19 -4.08 -30.80
CA THR A 647 -55.60 -3.84 -29.41
C THR A 647 -55.53 -5.12 -28.58
N MET A 648 -56.06 -6.23 -29.09
CA MET A 648 -56.03 -7.51 -28.38
C MET A 648 -54.61 -8.05 -28.20
N PHE A 649 -53.77 -7.98 -29.24
CA PHE A 649 -52.40 -8.47 -29.20
C PHE A 649 -51.52 -7.62 -28.27
N ASN A 650 -51.63 -6.29 -28.34
CA ASN A 650 -50.86 -5.42 -27.44
C ASN A 650 -51.36 -5.51 -25.99
N PHE A 651 -52.66 -5.70 -25.76
CA PHE A 651 -53.22 -5.99 -24.43
C PHE A 651 -52.69 -7.32 -23.87
N PHE A 652 -52.69 -8.38 -24.69
CA PHE A 652 -52.14 -9.67 -24.33
C PHE A 652 -50.63 -9.60 -24.02
N LEU A 653 -49.85 -8.91 -24.84
CA LEU A 653 -48.42 -8.71 -24.60
C LEU A 653 -48.15 -7.95 -23.29
N ASN A 654 -48.99 -6.99 -22.92
CA ASN A 654 -48.82 -6.27 -21.65
C ASN A 654 -49.06 -7.19 -20.44
N ILE A 655 -50.13 -8.01 -20.48
CA ILE A 655 -50.42 -9.01 -19.44
C ILE A 655 -49.29 -10.04 -19.33
N VAL A 656 -48.85 -10.60 -20.46
CA VAL A 656 -47.78 -11.60 -20.49
C VAL A 656 -46.46 -11.00 -20.03
N GLY A 657 -46.15 -9.75 -20.38
CA GLY A 657 -44.95 -9.05 -19.91
C GLY A 657 -44.92 -8.87 -18.40
N GLN A 658 -46.05 -8.51 -17.79
CA GLN A 658 -46.14 -8.40 -16.32
C GLN A 658 -45.98 -9.75 -15.63
N ILE A 659 -46.58 -10.81 -16.18
CA ILE A 659 -46.44 -12.18 -15.64
C ILE A 659 -45.01 -12.69 -15.79
N ILE A 660 -44.37 -12.51 -16.95
CA ILE A 660 -42.98 -12.91 -17.17
C ILE A 660 -42.06 -12.16 -16.21
N ASN A 661 -42.21 -10.83 -16.06
CA ASN A 661 -41.42 -10.06 -15.09
C ASN A 661 -41.63 -10.58 -13.66
N MET A 662 -42.87 -10.87 -13.25
CA MET A 662 -43.17 -11.40 -11.91
C MET A 662 -42.57 -12.81 -11.69
N VAL A 663 -42.72 -13.70 -12.67
CA VAL A 663 -42.23 -15.08 -12.60
C VAL A 663 -40.70 -15.13 -12.66
N VAL A 664 -40.07 -14.36 -13.54
CA VAL A 664 -38.60 -14.29 -13.63
C VAL A 664 -38.02 -13.68 -12.35
N MET A 665 -38.62 -12.62 -11.81
CA MET A 665 -38.20 -12.10 -10.51
C MET A 665 -38.39 -13.15 -9.40
N ALA A 666 -39.50 -13.90 -9.37
CA ALA A 666 -39.72 -14.94 -8.37
C ALA A 666 -38.81 -16.18 -8.52
N PHE A 667 -38.48 -16.60 -9.75
CA PHE A 667 -37.76 -17.86 -10.00
C PHE A 667 -36.25 -17.71 -10.27
N LEU A 668 -35.78 -16.54 -10.69
CA LEU A 668 -34.34 -16.27 -10.81
C LEU A 668 -33.84 -15.50 -9.60
N SER A 669 -34.50 -14.40 -9.21
CA SER A 669 -33.96 -13.55 -8.14
C SER A 669 -34.08 -14.18 -6.74
N VAL A 670 -35.19 -14.86 -6.43
CA VAL A 670 -35.38 -15.48 -5.10
C VAL A 670 -34.45 -16.67 -4.88
N PRO A 671 -34.25 -17.61 -5.84
CA PRO A 671 -33.26 -18.66 -5.66
C PRO A 671 -31.82 -18.15 -5.69
N LEU A 672 -31.50 -17.08 -6.45
CA LEU A 672 -30.18 -16.45 -6.38
C LEU A 672 -29.94 -15.77 -5.01
N MET A 673 -30.93 -15.09 -4.45
CA MET A 673 -30.85 -14.56 -3.07
C MET A 673 -30.79 -15.67 -2.03
N GLY A 674 -31.53 -16.77 -2.24
CA GLY A 674 -31.49 -17.96 -1.39
C GLY A 674 -30.16 -18.69 -1.46
N MET A 675 -29.56 -18.83 -2.65
CA MET A 675 -28.21 -19.37 -2.81
C MET A 675 -27.17 -18.45 -2.17
N GLY A 676 -27.30 -17.13 -2.28
CA GLY A 676 -26.43 -16.19 -1.54
C GLY A 676 -26.67 -16.14 -0.03
N ALA A 677 -27.67 -16.85 0.50
CA ALA A 677 -27.87 -17.07 1.94
C ALA A 677 -27.47 -18.48 2.39
N ILE A 678 -27.24 -19.39 1.43
CA ILE A 678 -26.84 -20.79 1.66
C ILE A 678 -25.33 -20.99 1.42
N PHE A 679 -24.77 -20.23 0.47
CA PHE A 679 -23.35 -20.14 0.15
C PHE A 679 -22.84 -18.75 0.52
#